data_AF-A0A5N1IBE1-F1
#
_entry.id   AF-A0A5N1IBE1-F1
#
_cell.length_a   1.000
_cell.length_b   1.000
_cell.length_c   1.000
_cell.angle_alpha   90.00
_cell.angle_beta   90.00
_cell.angle_gamma   90.00
#
_symmetry.space_group_name_H-M   'P 1'
#
loop_
_entity.id
_entity.type
_entity.pdbx_description
1 polymer ?
#
loop_
_entity_poly.entity_id
_entity_poly.type
_entity_poly.pdbx_seq_one_letter_code
_entity_poly.pdbx_strand_id
1 'polypeptide(L)'
;MSLQNLTLVTNKKLTNLQDAVIRQSEKGLTITAIFINEDNSPYDLTNKKVTFNEHKDSDKYVVDTNVQIIDARNGSISYTLHSQCYAATGEAWFEIADASGTVVDSTQNFNLKVKDAANASIYNTNYITQLDQLRSQMQTLVDNADGQLKQQLKTTQDQMNQKLTELGNAYQLAEQGRANAYKQAEANRDNGWSQDKKRIDTEWNQDKDRINGEWNTQKKSIQSTANNQQSSIQSTADSNFKAIGNEWSQIRNTAKSELATIQTNINSLQAVIDNLNKNKIPNLNQLVSAIQDKVTQLQNNLHDINWASFVKSVNGVTPDASGNVQVDTYTKAVIDNKVANAAKVKTVQGQQPDASGNVTLPKQTVVKTYDYNNNTEPSDKKTYSYGDAWLVDSAIIKGLISWLPTKYADKNIVNLDENIALTDWLASDKTYQDMLGDTWGWTDGGHLRVFSTRGDLAGWTNLLGNWATGLIFGTKDVRATMTVSQFSPQVRFSGGRTSNGGKAPVWHEDIAWKSDLTNYYNKSQIDNKTNNLKEESDSNKSEVLSLRMRCDNLQTSCKTLESRCSSLETQLAVLQGQMANLLSKISVGSKEVVIKANLLVKEGNIQNYWGGTDQYVSYSPFGKRRGQFGIYDDGSFHTGR
;
A
#
# COMPACT_ATOMS: atom_id res chain seq x y z
N MET A 1 91.92 -55.56 55.63
CA MET A 1 92.58 -55.92 56.90
C MET A 1 91.51 -56.48 57.81
N SER A 2 91.68 -57.70 58.31
CA SER A 2 90.73 -58.35 59.21
C SER A 2 91.21 -58.21 60.65
N LEU A 3 90.27 -58.05 61.57
CA LEU A 3 90.55 -58.21 63.00
C LEU A 3 90.78 -59.69 63.31
N GLN A 4 91.22 -59.96 64.54
CA GLN A 4 91.31 -61.34 65.03
C GLN A 4 89.96 -62.05 64.86
N ASN A 5 89.99 -63.29 64.36
CA ASN A 5 88.79 -64.11 64.24
C ASN A 5 88.19 -64.34 65.63
N LEU A 6 86.91 -64.03 65.78
CA LEU A 6 86.18 -64.22 67.03
C LEU A 6 85.42 -65.54 66.98
N THR A 7 85.41 -66.26 68.11
CA THR A 7 84.49 -67.37 68.34
C THR A 7 83.55 -66.92 69.45
N LEU A 8 82.27 -66.75 69.12
CA LEU A 8 81.28 -66.16 70.03
C LEU A 8 80.22 -67.20 70.35
N VAL A 9 80.03 -67.49 71.64
CA VAL A 9 79.00 -68.41 72.11
C VAL A 9 77.67 -67.66 72.25
N THR A 10 76.53 -68.28 71.93
CA THR A 10 75.19 -67.68 72.19
C THR A 10 74.73 -67.81 73.66
N ASN A 11 75.46 -68.58 74.46
CA ASN A 11 75.23 -68.69 75.91
C ASN A 11 75.87 -67.53 76.68
N LYS A 12 75.05 -66.74 77.37
CA LYS A 12 75.44 -65.53 78.10
C LYS A 12 76.06 -65.79 79.48
N LYS A 13 76.27 -67.05 79.86
CA LYS A 13 76.75 -67.45 81.21
C LYS A 13 78.27 -67.42 81.39
N LEU A 14 79.05 -67.30 80.32
CA LEU A 14 80.52 -67.31 80.36
C LEU A 14 81.09 -65.91 80.08
N THR A 15 81.91 -65.39 80.99
CA THR A 15 82.37 -63.98 81.03
C THR A 15 83.78 -63.73 80.47
N ASN A 16 84.34 -64.63 79.66
CA ASN A 16 85.62 -64.34 78.99
C ASN A 16 85.39 -63.41 77.79
N LEU A 17 85.36 -62.10 78.06
CA LEU A 17 85.27 -61.05 77.04
C LEU A 17 86.56 -61.00 76.21
N GLN A 18 86.45 -61.17 74.90
CA GLN A 18 87.57 -60.94 73.98
C GLN A 18 87.66 -59.44 73.65
N ASP A 19 88.87 -58.89 73.66
CA ASP A 19 89.11 -57.52 73.25
C ASP A 19 89.52 -57.47 71.78
N ALA A 20 88.70 -56.84 70.94
CA ALA A 20 89.08 -56.41 69.60
C ALA A 20 89.61 -54.98 69.69
N VAL A 21 90.93 -54.81 69.50
CA VAL A 21 91.59 -53.50 69.64
C VAL A 21 91.69 -52.83 68.26
N ILE A 22 91.20 -51.59 68.16
CA ILE A 22 91.22 -50.74 66.97
C ILE A 22 91.72 -49.33 67.31
N ARG A 23 92.10 -48.52 66.31
CA ARG A 23 92.51 -47.11 66.46
C ARG A 23 91.55 -46.16 65.74
N GLN A 24 91.37 -44.94 66.28
CA GLN A 24 90.49 -43.92 65.67
C GLN A 24 90.84 -43.57 64.20
N SER A 25 92.12 -43.68 63.81
CA SER A 25 92.57 -43.43 62.44
C SER A 25 92.30 -44.56 61.45
N GLU A 26 91.95 -45.75 61.91
CA GLU A 26 91.67 -46.91 61.04
C GLU A 26 90.25 -46.85 60.49
N LYS A 27 90.01 -47.46 59.32
CA LYS A 27 88.67 -47.56 58.70
C LYS A 27 88.56 -48.87 57.91
N GLY A 28 87.34 -49.37 57.77
CA GLY A 28 87.03 -50.52 56.91
C GLY A 28 87.63 -51.86 57.38
N LEU A 29 88.04 -51.97 58.64
CA LEU A 29 88.38 -53.26 59.24
C LEU A 29 87.14 -54.16 59.34
N THR A 30 87.36 -55.45 59.15
CA THR A 30 86.30 -56.45 59.14
C THR A 30 86.45 -57.38 60.34
N ILE A 31 85.36 -57.60 61.06
CA ILE A 31 85.19 -58.68 62.04
C ILE A 31 84.74 -59.93 61.28
N THR A 32 85.51 -61.00 61.44
CA THR A 32 85.13 -62.35 61.05
C THR A 32 84.82 -63.13 62.32
N ALA A 33 83.63 -63.72 62.41
CA ALA A 33 83.22 -64.45 63.61
C ALA A 33 82.52 -65.76 63.27
N ILE A 34 82.70 -66.75 64.14
CA ILE A 34 81.97 -68.02 64.12
C ILE A 34 81.11 -68.09 65.37
N PHE A 35 79.80 -68.26 65.18
CA PHE A 35 78.85 -68.40 66.27
C PHE A 35 78.67 -69.86 66.64
N ILE A 36 78.69 -70.17 67.94
CA ILE A 36 78.55 -71.52 68.47
C ILE A 36 77.51 -71.60 69.58
N ASN A 37 76.88 -72.77 69.72
CA ASN A 37 75.95 -73.09 70.79
C ASN A 37 76.70 -73.36 72.13
N GLU A 38 75.96 -73.52 73.24
CA GLU A 38 76.52 -73.87 74.56
C GLU A 38 77.33 -75.17 74.56
N ASP A 39 77.01 -76.12 73.67
CA ASP A 39 77.68 -77.41 73.51
C ASP A 39 78.90 -77.38 72.57
N ASN A 40 79.34 -76.18 72.16
CA ASN A 40 80.40 -75.92 71.18
C ASN A 40 80.10 -76.40 69.74
N SER A 41 78.86 -76.80 69.43
CA SER A 41 78.45 -77.04 68.03
C SER A 41 78.24 -75.73 67.27
N PRO A 42 78.41 -75.69 65.94
CA PRO A 42 78.12 -74.49 65.14
C PRO A 42 76.67 -74.04 65.26
N TYR A 43 76.45 -72.72 65.37
CA TYR A 43 75.12 -72.13 65.40
C TYR A 43 74.59 -71.95 63.97
N ASP A 44 73.46 -72.60 63.63
CA ASP A 44 72.88 -72.51 62.28
C ASP A 44 72.13 -71.18 62.06
N LEU A 45 72.65 -70.36 61.14
CA LEU A 45 72.11 -69.07 60.71
C LEU A 45 71.19 -69.16 59.48
N THR A 46 70.80 -70.35 59.06
CA THR A 46 69.87 -70.53 57.92
C THR A 46 68.55 -69.80 58.17
N ASN A 47 68.14 -68.95 57.22
CA ASN A 47 66.95 -68.08 57.34
C ASN A 47 66.98 -67.13 58.54
N LYS A 48 68.17 -66.78 59.03
CA LYS A 48 68.38 -65.77 60.06
C LYS A 48 68.92 -64.48 59.47
N LYS A 49 68.73 -63.40 60.22
CA LYS A 49 69.38 -62.10 60.00
C LYS A 49 70.27 -61.81 61.19
N VAL A 50 71.40 -61.19 60.95
CA VAL A 50 72.36 -60.83 62.00
C VAL A 50 72.52 -59.31 62.01
N THR A 51 72.42 -58.72 63.19
CA THR A 51 72.63 -57.28 63.40
C THR A 51 73.82 -57.11 64.32
N PHE A 52 74.76 -56.28 63.91
CA PHE A 52 75.84 -55.84 64.78
C PHE A 52 75.32 -54.72 65.69
N ASN A 53 75.60 -54.86 66.97
CA ASN A 53 75.26 -53.88 67.97
C ASN A 53 76.50 -53.50 68.77
N GLU A 54 76.63 -52.23 69.07
CA GLU A 54 77.65 -51.68 69.97
C GLU A 54 76.99 -50.63 70.86
N HIS A 55 77.18 -50.78 72.17
CA HIS A 55 76.90 -49.75 73.16
C HIS A 55 78.23 -49.17 73.63
N LYS A 56 78.44 -47.89 73.32
CA LYS A 56 79.65 -47.16 73.69
C LYS A 56 79.55 -46.68 75.12
N ASP A 57 80.71 -46.60 75.80
CA ASP A 57 80.82 -46.10 77.17
C ASP A 57 80.27 -44.68 77.34
N SER A 58 80.22 -43.92 76.24
CA SER A 58 79.66 -42.57 76.14
C SER A 58 78.12 -42.52 76.00
N ASP A 59 77.43 -43.65 76.20
CA ASP A 59 75.99 -43.80 75.98
C ASP A 59 75.55 -43.45 74.53
N LYS A 60 76.32 -43.99 73.58
CA LYS A 60 76.03 -43.92 72.13
C LYS A 60 75.95 -45.32 71.56
N TYR A 61 75.21 -45.46 70.47
CA TYR A 61 74.91 -46.77 69.90
C TYR A 61 75.30 -46.86 68.43
N VAL A 62 75.83 -48.02 68.04
CA VAL A 62 75.94 -48.42 66.63
C VAL A 62 75.09 -49.67 66.46
N VAL A 63 74.02 -49.55 65.69
CA VAL A 63 73.14 -50.66 65.33
C VAL A 63 73.16 -50.78 63.81
N ASP A 64 73.78 -51.84 63.32
CA ASP A 64 74.05 -52.03 61.91
C ASP A 64 73.62 -53.40 61.41
N THR A 65 72.71 -53.41 60.44
CA THR A 65 72.18 -54.62 59.82
C THR A 65 73.08 -55.14 58.70
N ASN A 66 74.17 -54.46 58.35
CA ASN A 66 75.06 -54.81 57.23
C ASN A 66 76.05 -55.96 57.56
N VAL A 67 75.61 -56.95 58.33
CA VAL A 67 76.38 -58.17 58.61
C VAL A 67 76.17 -59.17 57.48
N GLN A 68 77.26 -59.70 56.93
CA GLN A 68 77.22 -60.72 55.87
C GLN A 68 77.35 -62.11 56.51
N ILE A 69 76.38 -62.99 56.26
CA ILE A 69 76.51 -64.41 56.62
C ILE A 69 77.32 -65.08 55.51
N ILE A 70 78.50 -65.61 55.87
CA ILE A 70 79.45 -66.22 54.94
C ILE A 70 79.20 -67.72 54.80
N ASP A 71 78.90 -68.39 55.91
CA ASP A 71 78.49 -69.79 55.94
C ASP A 71 77.41 -69.97 57.00
N ALA A 72 76.17 -70.06 56.54
CA ALA A 72 75.00 -70.12 57.41
C ALA A 72 74.99 -71.37 58.30
N ARG A 73 75.38 -72.54 57.76
CA ARG A 73 75.34 -73.80 58.52
C ARG A 73 76.41 -73.88 59.60
N ASN A 74 77.52 -73.18 59.41
CA ASN A 74 78.64 -73.12 60.34
C ASN A 74 78.67 -71.85 61.19
N GLY A 75 77.61 -71.03 61.17
CA GLY A 75 77.53 -69.82 61.99
C GLY A 75 78.56 -68.75 61.65
N SER A 76 79.12 -68.76 60.44
CA SER A 76 80.20 -67.87 60.04
C SER A 76 79.68 -66.57 59.45
N ILE A 77 80.16 -65.44 59.96
CA ILE A 77 79.80 -64.09 59.50
C ILE A 77 81.04 -63.25 59.19
N SER A 78 80.81 -62.19 58.44
CA SER A 78 81.74 -61.10 58.14
C SER A 78 81.02 -59.78 58.29
N TYR A 79 81.57 -58.88 59.10
CA TYR A 79 81.03 -57.54 59.30
C TYR A 79 82.13 -56.50 59.15
N THR A 80 81.98 -55.59 58.19
CA THR A 80 82.88 -54.44 58.06
C THR A 80 82.42 -53.35 59.02
N LEU A 81 83.28 -52.97 59.96
CA LEU A 81 82.97 -51.99 60.99
C LEU A 81 82.52 -50.66 60.37
N HIS A 82 81.36 -50.17 60.81
CA HIS A 82 80.89 -48.84 60.46
C HIS A 82 81.85 -47.75 60.99
N SER A 83 81.86 -46.58 60.35
CA SER A 83 82.75 -45.47 60.72
C SER A 83 82.61 -45.02 62.18
N GLN A 84 81.39 -45.14 62.74
CA GLN A 84 81.08 -44.79 64.14
C GLN A 84 81.65 -45.80 65.14
N CYS A 85 81.96 -47.05 64.75
CA CYS A 85 82.61 -48.01 65.65
C CYS A 85 83.99 -47.51 66.13
N TYR A 86 84.69 -46.74 65.29
CA TYR A 86 86.01 -46.19 65.60
C TYR A 86 85.96 -44.94 66.49
N ALA A 87 84.78 -44.42 66.85
CA ALA A 87 84.67 -43.12 67.52
C ALA A 87 85.06 -43.16 69.00
N ALA A 88 84.63 -44.19 69.73
CA ALA A 88 84.94 -44.42 71.14
C ALA A 88 84.80 -45.90 71.49
N THR A 89 85.42 -46.33 72.60
CA THR A 89 85.32 -47.69 73.13
C THR A 89 83.88 -48.05 73.49
N GLY A 90 83.52 -49.32 73.29
CA GLY A 90 82.22 -49.86 73.65
C GLY A 90 82.18 -51.37 73.75
N GLU A 91 81.07 -51.85 74.30
CA GLU A 91 80.69 -53.25 74.36
C GLU A 91 79.84 -53.59 73.13
N ALA A 92 80.20 -54.67 72.43
CA ALA A 92 79.57 -55.09 71.19
C ALA A 92 79.03 -56.51 71.26
N TRP A 93 77.99 -56.77 70.49
CA TRP A 93 77.36 -58.09 70.35
C TRP A 93 76.68 -58.21 68.98
N PHE A 94 76.31 -59.44 68.62
CA PHE A 94 75.47 -59.69 67.47
C PHE A 94 74.11 -60.19 67.92
N GLU A 95 73.04 -59.58 67.40
CA GLU A 95 71.68 -60.07 67.55
C GLU A 95 71.31 -60.93 66.35
N ILE A 96 70.64 -62.04 66.63
CA ILE A 96 70.21 -63.01 65.64
C ILE A 96 68.69 -62.97 65.62
N ALA A 97 68.13 -62.56 64.50
CA ALA A 97 66.70 -62.53 64.26
C ALA A 97 66.29 -63.63 63.28
N ASP A 98 65.06 -64.11 63.39
CA ASP A 98 64.48 -64.96 62.35
C ASP A 98 64.15 -64.17 61.07
N ALA A 99 63.62 -64.87 60.06
CA ALA A 99 63.25 -64.25 58.78
C ALA A 99 62.22 -63.11 58.92
N SER A 100 61.37 -63.16 59.95
CA SER A 100 60.36 -62.13 60.25
C SER A 100 60.95 -60.87 60.89
N GLY A 101 62.20 -60.95 61.38
CA GLY A 101 62.88 -59.86 62.07
C GLY A 101 62.69 -59.90 63.59
N THR A 102 62.09 -60.95 64.14
CA THR A 102 62.00 -61.16 65.58
C THR A 102 63.35 -61.65 66.09
N VAL A 103 63.95 -60.97 67.07
CA VAL A 103 65.20 -61.42 67.71
C VAL A 103 64.92 -62.74 68.41
N VAL A 104 65.63 -63.79 67.99
CA VAL A 104 65.51 -65.15 68.53
C VAL A 104 66.68 -65.52 69.42
N ASP A 105 67.84 -64.86 69.25
CA ASP A 105 69.04 -65.12 70.05
C ASP A 105 70.03 -63.94 69.95
N SER A 106 71.11 -63.99 70.73
CA SER A 106 72.24 -63.08 70.57
C SER A 106 73.55 -63.75 71.00
N THR A 107 74.68 -63.26 70.49
CA THR A 107 75.99 -63.72 70.97
C THR A 107 76.26 -63.21 72.39
N GLN A 108 77.28 -63.78 73.02
CA GLN A 108 78.01 -63.13 74.09
C GLN A 108 78.55 -61.76 73.65
N ASN A 109 78.83 -60.92 74.63
CA ASN A 109 79.43 -59.63 74.40
C ASN A 109 80.94 -59.76 74.16
N PHE A 110 81.51 -58.77 73.51
CA PHE A 110 82.95 -58.58 73.34
C PHE A 110 83.27 -57.08 73.34
N ASN A 111 84.50 -56.70 73.63
CA ASN A 111 84.86 -55.28 73.70
C ASN A 111 85.48 -54.83 72.39
N LEU A 112 85.03 -53.68 71.88
CA LEU A 112 85.74 -52.92 70.86
C LEU A 112 86.53 -51.80 71.54
N LYS A 113 87.82 -52.05 71.79
CA LYS A 113 88.70 -51.08 72.45
C LYS A 113 89.29 -50.14 71.42
N VAL A 114 88.86 -48.89 71.45
CA VAL A 114 89.34 -47.84 70.56
C VAL A 114 90.50 -47.10 71.23
N LYS A 115 91.67 -47.12 70.60
CA LYS A 115 92.83 -46.33 71.00
C LYS A 115 92.89 -45.01 70.25
N ASP A 116 93.36 -43.99 70.95
CA ASP A 116 93.61 -42.67 70.38
C ASP A 116 94.61 -42.74 69.21
N ALA A 117 94.42 -41.82 68.26
CA ALA A 117 95.37 -41.56 67.19
C ALA A 117 95.71 -40.07 67.18
N ALA A 118 96.99 -39.74 66.91
CA ALA A 118 97.53 -38.39 67.08
C ALA A 118 96.78 -37.28 66.31
N ASN A 119 96.02 -37.62 65.26
CA ASN A 119 95.37 -36.66 64.35
C ASN A 119 93.94 -37.04 63.93
N ALA A 120 93.22 -37.87 64.69
CA ALA A 120 91.85 -38.28 64.32
C ALA A 120 90.88 -38.11 65.49
N SER A 121 90.03 -37.09 65.44
CA SER A 121 88.85 -36.98 66.30
C SER A 121 87.62 -37.29 65.45
N ILE A 122 86.94 -38.41 65.74
CA ILE A 122 85.64 -38.72 65.13
C ILE A 122 84.57 -38.23 66.08
N TYR A 123 83.64 -37.42 65.57
CA TYR A 123 82.47 -37.03 66.35
C TYR A 123 81.62 -38.26 66.64
N ASN A 124 81.52 -38.61 67.92
CA ASN A 124 80.83 -39.80 68.39
C ASN A 124 79.32 -39.56 68.45
N THR A 125 78.57 -40.23 67.58
CA THR A 125 77.12 -40.12 67.47
C THR A 125 76.47 -41.49 67.34
N ASN A 126 75.15 -41.54 67.50
CA ASN A 126 74.38 -42.73 67.22
C ASN A 126 74.38 -43.03 65.71
N TYR A 127 74.46 -44.31 65.37
CA TYR A 127 74.23 -44.82 64.02
C TYR A 127 73.22 -45.97 64.08
N ILE A 128 72.11 -45.83 63.38
CA ILE A 128 71.04 -46.84 63.33
C ILE A 128 70.57 -46.95 61.87
N THR A 129 70.99 -48.00 61.17
CA THR A 129 70.78 -48.16 59.71
C THR A 129 69.31 -48.05 59.28
N GLN A 130 68.38 -48.55 60.11
CA GLN A 130 66.94 -48.51 59.80
C GLN A 130 66.36 -47.09 59.80
N LEU A 131 66.88 -46.18 60.63
CA LEU A 131 66.41 -44.79 60.66
C LEU A 131 66.86 -44.02 59.41
N ASP A 132 68.06 -44.29 58.91
CA ASP A 132 68.55 -43.72 57.65
C ASP A 132 67.76 -44.23 56.44
N GLN A 133 67.40 -45.53 56.45
CA GLN A 133 66.53 -46.10 55.42
C GLN A 133 65.13 -45.46 55.44
N LEU A 134 64.54 -45.28 56.63
CA LEU A 134 63.26 -44.58 56.78
C LEU A 134 63.33 -43.14 56.24
N ARG A 135 64.40 -42.40 56.59
CA ARG A 135 64.63 -41.05 56.08
C ARG A 135 64.69 -41.02 54.55
N SER A 136 65.40 -41.97 53.94
CA SER A 136 65.49 -42.07 52.47
C SER A 136 64.14 -42.39 51.82
N GLN A 137 63.36 -43.29 52.41
CA GLN A 137 62.00 -43.60 51.96
C GLN A 137 61.07 -42.37 52.05
N MET A 138 61.10 -41.65 53.17
CA MET A 138 60.33 -40.42 53.35
C MET A 138 60.72 -39.35 52.32
N GLN A 139 62.02 -39.16 52.07
CA GLN A 139 62.50 -38.21 51.06
C GLN A 139 61.99 -38.58 49.66
N THR A 140 62.09 -39.86 49.30
CA THR A 140 61.60 -40.36 48.00
C THR A 140 60.09 -40.13 47.84
N LEU A 141 59.31 -40.32 48.92
CA LEU A 141 57.86 -40.06 48.89
C LEU A 141 57.56 -38.58 48.63
N VAL A 142 58.29 -37.68 49.30
CA VAL A 142 58.15 -36.22 49.14
C VAL A 142 58.53 -35.79 47.73
N ASP A 143 59.66 -36.28 47.21
CA ASP A 143 60.14 -35.94 45.87
C ASP A 143 59.16 -36.40 44.78
N ASN A 144 58.60 -37.60 44.94
CA ASN A 144 57.57 -38.12 44.04
C ASN A 144 56.29 -37.28 44.09
N ALA A 145 55.84 -36.89 45.29
CA ALA A 145 54.65 -36.05 45.45
C ALA A 145 54.84 -34.66 44.83
N ASP A 146 56.00 -34.03 45.04
CA ASP A 146 56.34 -32.73 44.45
C ASP A 146 56.40 -32.81 42.91
N GLY A 147 57.00 -33.87 42.37
CA GLY A 147 57.02 -34.12 40.92
C GLY A 147 55.62 -34.27 40.32
N GLN A 148 54.74 -35.06 40.97
CA GLN A 148 53.36 -35.21 40.54
C GLN A 148 52.58 -33.89 40.59
N LEU A 149 52.76 -33.12 41.67
CA LEU A 149 52.07 -31.84 41.86
C LEU A 149 52.49 -30.82 40.80
N LYS A 150 53.80 -30.73 40.52
CA LYS A 150 54.35 -29.88 39.44
C LYS A 150 53.80 -30.27 38.07
N GLN A 151 53.71 -31.56 37.78
CA GLN A 151 53.16 -32.05 36.53
C GLN A 151 51.67 -31.70 36.38
N GLN A 152 50.87 -31.89 37.45
CA GLN A 152 49.46 -31.53 37.45
C GLN A 152 49.25 -30.02 37.25
N LEU A 153 50.06 -29.19 37.91
CA LEU A 153 50.03 -27.74 37.75
C LEU A 153 50.33 -27.34 36.30
N LYS A 154 51.37 -27.93 35.71
CA LYS A 154 51.77 -27.71 34.31
C LYS A 154 50.67 -28.09 33.33
N THR A 155 50.06 -29.27 33.48
CA THR A 155 48.95 -29.71 32.63
C THR A 155 47.73 -28.79 32.76
N THR A 156 47.40 -28.36 33.97
CA THR A 156 46.29 -27.43 34.22
C THR A 156 46.55 -26.07 33.55
N GLN A 157 47.78 -25.56 33.67
CA GLN A 157 48.20 -24.31 33.02
C GLN A 157 48.07 -24.40 31.49
N ASP A 158 48.53 -25.51 30.90
CA ASP A 158 48.47 -25.71 29.44
C ASP A 158 47.00 -25.79 28.96
N GLN A 159 46.14 -26.52 29.68
CA GLN A 159 44.70 -26.59 29.37
C GLN A 159 44.02 -25.23 29.48
N MET A 160 44.39 -24.42 30.46
CA MET A 160 43.84 -23.08 30.65
C MET A 160 44.25 -22.16 29.50
N ASN A 161 45.52 -22.18 29.09
CA ASN A 161 46.03 -21.41 27.97
C ASN A 161 45.35 -21.79 26.65
N GLN A 162 45.11 -23.09 26.44
CA GLN A 162 44.39 -23.59 25.28
C GLN A 162 42.95 -23.05 25.25
N LYS A 163 42.22 -23.17 26.38
CA LYS A 163 40.86 -22.62 26.48
C LYS A 163 40.80 -21.11 26.27
N LEU A 164 41.80 -20.37 26.76
CA LEU A 164 41.89 -18.93 26.54
C LEU A 164 42.04 -18.60 25.05
N THR A 165 42.85 -19.37 24.34
CA THR A 165 43.07 -19.23 22.90
C THR A 165 41.81 -19.55 22.11
N GLU A 166 41.13 -20.66 22.43
CA GLU A 166 39.86 -21.06 21.80
C GLU A 166 38.78 -19.98 22.01
N LEU A 167 38.69 -19.42 23.21
CA LEU A 167 37.77 -18.33 23.52
C LEU A 167 38.07 -17.07 22.70
N GLY A 168 39.35 -16.71 22.57
CA GLY A 168 39.79 -15.58 21.74
C GLY A 168 39.40 -15.75 20.27
N ASN A 169 39.62 -16.94 19.71
CA ASN A 169 39.25 -17.26 18.33
C ASN A 169 37.73 -17.22 18.12
N ALA A 170 36.96 -17.79 19.05
CA ALA A 170 35.50 -17.78 18.98
C ALA A 170 34.94 -16.34 19.03
N TYR A 171 35.51 -15.48 19.88
CA TYR A 171 35.14 -14.08 19.95
C TYR A 171 35.43 -13.32 18.65
N GLN A 172 36.62 -13.51 18.07
CA GLN A 172 36.97 -12.88 16.79
C GLN A 172 36.03 -13.32 15.66
N LEU A 173 35.71 -14.61 15.59
CA LEU A 173 34.80 -15.16 14.58
C LEU A 173 33.39 -14.58 14.73
N ALA A 174 32.90 -14.48 15.97
CA ALA A 174 31.61 -13.89 16.29
C ALA A 174 31.56 -12.40 15.89
N GLU A 175 32.61 -11.63 16.19
CA GLU A 175 32.66 -10.21 15.86
C GLU A 175 32.75 -9.98 14.34
N GLN A 176 33.52 -10.79 13.61
CA GLN A 176 33.53 -10.76 12.15
C GLN A 176 32.15 -11.12 11.56
N GLY A 177 31.51 -12.17 12.08
CA GLY A 177 30.16 -12.56 11.67
C GLY A 177 29.14 -11.43 11.89
N ARG A 178 29.21 -10.77 13.05
CA ARG A 178 28.37 -9.61 13.39
C ARG A 178 28.62 -8.45 12.43
N ALA A 179 29.87 -8.09 12.18
CA ALA A 179 30.23 -7.02 11.25
C ALA A 179 29.75 -7.29 9.81
N ASN A 180 29.86 -8.53 9.34
CA ASN A 180 29.39 -8.93 8.01
C ASN A 180 27.85 -8.86 7.91
N ALA A 181 27.13 -9.33 8.94
CA ALA A 181 25.69 -9.25 8.99
C ALA A 181 25.20 -7.79 8.95
N TYR A 182 25.88 -6.88 9.67
CA TYR A 182 25.56 -5.45 9.62
C TYR A 182 25.76 -4.86 8.23
N LYS A 183 26.91 -5.12 7.58
CA LYS A 183 27.19 -4.64 6.22
C LYS A 183 26.18 -5.17 5.21
N GLN A 184 25.79 -6.45 5.33
CA GLN A 184 24.81 -7.04 4.42
C GLN A 184 23.41 -6.45 4.63
N ALA A 185 23.00 -6.23 5.89
CA ALA A 185 21.73 -5.59 6.20
C ALA A 185 21.68 -4.13 5.69
N GLU A 186 22.80 -3.40 5.77
CA GLU A 186 22.93 -2.06 5.21
C GLU A 186 22.80 -2.06 3.68
N ALA A 187 23.54 -2.93 2.98
CA ALA A 187 23.44 -3.08 1.53
C ALA A 187 22.01 -3.46 1.09
N ASN A 188 21.33 -4.34 1.83
CA ASN A 188 19.95 -4.72 1.54
C ASN A 188 18.97 -3.55 1.69
N ARG A 189 19.13 -2.73 2.74
CA ARG A 189 18.31 -1.52 2.92
C ARG A 189 18.54 -0.51 1.80
N ASP A 190 19.80 -0.26 1.43
CA ASP A 190 20.14 0.68 0.36
C ASP A 190 19.60 0.23 -1.00
N ASN A 191 19.70 -1.08 -1.29
CA ASN A 191 19.13 -1.67 -2.49
C ASN A 191 17.60 -1.55 -2.50
N GLY A 192 16.94 -1.86 -1.39
CA GLY A 192 15.49 -1.73 -1.25
C GLY A 192 15.03 -0.29 -1.46
N TRP A 193 15.68 0.67 -0.80
CA TRP A 193 15.40 2.10 -0.96
C TRP A 193 15.59 2.57 -2.41
N SER A 194 16.67 2.15 -3.07
CA SER A 194 16.95 2.50 -4.47
C SER A 194 15.88 1.95 -5.43
N GLN A 195 15.43 0.72 -5.22
CA GLN A 195 14.35 0.11 -5.99
C GLN A 195 13.01 0.80 -5.77
N ASP A 196 12.67 1.09 -4.51
CA ASP A 196 11.45 1.81 -4.14
C ASP A 196 11.42 3.20 -4.77
N LYS A 197 12.53 3.94 -4.68
CA LYS A 197 12.67 5.25 -5.31
C LYS A 197 12.46 5.15 -6.82
N LYS A 198 13.08 4.17 -7.50
CA LYS A 198 12.94 3.99 -8.95
C LYS A 198 11.50 3.64 -9.34
N ARG A 199 10.82 2.80 -8.56
CA ARG A 199 9.41 2.45 -8.79
C ARG A 199 8.52 3.69 -8.65
N ILE A 200 8.65 4.42 -7.55
CA ILE A 200 7.88 5.65 -7.30
C ILE A 200 8.12 6.68 -8.40
N ASP A 201 9.38 6.90 -8.81
CA ASP A 201 9.73 7.82 -9.89
C ASP A 201 9.09 7.39 -11.23
N THR A 202 9.02 6.08 -11.49
CA THR A 202 8.39 5.54 -12.70
C THR A 202 6.88 5.73 -12.68
N GLU A 203 6.22 5.35 -11.57
CA GLU A 203 4.78 5.50 -11.38
C GLU A 203 4.36 6.98 -11.47
N TRP A 204 5.09 7.87 -10.79
CA TRP A 204 4.85 9.31 -10.85
C TRP A 204 4.90 9.86 -12.28
N ASN A 205 5.91 9.47 -13.06
CA ASN A 205 6.05 9.93 -14.43
C ASN A 205 4.94 9.37 -15.34
N GLN A 206 4.58 8.10 -15.18
CA GLN A 206 3.47 7.49 -15.92
C GLN A 206 2.13 8.17 -15.63
N ASP A 207 1.83 8.43 -14.35
CA ASP A 207 0.61 9.13 -13.97
C ASP A 207 0.60 10.58 -14.46
N LYS A 208 1.73 11.28 -14.37
CA LYS A 208 1.89 12.63 -14.92
C LYS A 208 1.59 12.65 -16.42
N ASP A 209 2.12 11.70 -17.18
CA ASP A 209 1.90 11.61 -18.62
C ASP A 209 0.46 11.25 -18.96
N ARG A 210 -0.13 10.31 -18.22
CA ARG A 210 -1.54 9.92 -18.37
C ARG A 210 -2.48 11.11 -18.12
N ILE A 211 -2.32 11.79 -16.99
CA ILE A 211 -3.14 12.95 -16.61
C ILE A 211 -2.98 14.07 -17.65
N ASN A 212 -1.76 14.34 -18.11
CA ASN A 212 -1.53 15.32 -19.17
C ASN A 212 -2.20 14.92 -20.50
N GLY A 213 -2.15 13.63 -20.86
CA GLY A 213 -2.83 13.09 -22.03
C GLY A 213 -4.35 13.23 -21.95
N GLU A 214 -4.93 12.86 -20.82
CA GLU A 214 -6.36 12.99 -20.53
C GLU A 214 -6.80 14.46 -20.58
N TRP A 215 -6.07 15.36 -19.91
CA TRP A 215 -6.34 16.80 -19.92
C TRP A 215 -6.33 17.37 -21.35
N ASN A 216 -5.30 17.04 -22.14
CA ASN A 216 -5.21 17.51 -23.52
C ASN A 216 -6.34 16.97 -24.41
N THR A 217 -6.76 15.73 -24.17
CA THR A 217 -7.88 15.10 -24.88
C THR A 217 -9.20 15.78 -24.54
N GLN A 218 -9.47 16.01 -23.26
CA GLN A 218 -10.66 16.72 -22.80
C GLN A 218 -10.69 18.16 -23.34
N LYS A 219 -9.57 18.88 -23.27
CA LYS A 219 -9.44 20.24 -23.82
C LYS A 219 -9.81 20.27 -25.30
N LYS A 220 -9.30 19.34 -26.11
CA LYS A 220 -9.65 19.22 -27.54
C LYS A 220 -11.13 18.91 -27.74
N SER A 221 -11.71 18.00 -26.96
CA SER A 221 -13.13 17.63 -27.08
C SER A 221 -14.06 18.80 -26.76
N ILE A 222 -13.77 19.54 -25.68
CA ILE A 222 -14.51 20.77 -25.31
C ILE A 222 -14.41 21.80 -26.44
N GLN A 223 -13.21 22.01 -26.99
CA GLN A 223 -13.00 22.97 -28.06
C GLN A 223 -13.74 22.59 -29.36
N SER A 224 -13.72 21.30 -29.74
CA SER A 224 -14.50 20.82 -30.88
C SER A 224 -16.00 20.99 -30.65
N THR A 225 -16.50 20.70 -29.45
CA THR A 225 -17.92 20.87 -29.10
C THR A 225 -18.34 22.34 -29.21
N ALA A 226 -17.54 23.25 -28.65
CA ALA A 226 -17.78 24.69 -28.74
C ALA A 226 -17.77 25.18 -30.20
N ASN A 227 -16.79 24.76 -31.00
CA ASN A 227 -16.70 25.12 -32.42
C ASN A 227 -17.89 24.61 -33.24
N ASN A 228 -18.35 23.38 -32.96
CA ASN A 228 -19.51 22.79 -33.63
C ASN A 228 -20.79 23.55 -33.27
N GLN A 229 -20.98 23.88 -31.98
CA GLN A 229 -22.11 24.69 -31.53
C GLN A 229 -22.10 26.07 -32.20
N GLN A 230 -20.96 26.76 -32.18
CA GLN A 230 -20.81 28.05 -32.85
C GLN A 230 -21.14 27.97 -34.34
N SER A 231 -20.67 26.94 -35.03
CA SER A 231 -20.95 26.74 -36.46
C SER A 231 -22.43 26.50 -36.74
N SER A 232 -23.11 25.71 -35.89
CA SER A 232 -24.55 25.46 -36.01
C SER A 232 -25.40 26.72 -35.78
N ILE A 233 -25.02 27.53 -34.79
CA ILE A 233 -25.66 28.81 -34.49
C ILE A 233 -25.46 29.76 -35.67
N GLN A 234 -24.23 29.87 -36.18
CA GLN A 234 -23.92 30.72 -37.32
C GLN A 234 -24.74 30.33 -38.56
N SER A 235 -24.77 29.04 -38.90
CA SER A 235 -25.55 28.54 -40.05
C SER A 235 -27.05 28.83 -39.92
N THR A 236 -27.60 28.68 -38.71
CA THR A 236 -29.00 28.99 -38.43
C THR A 236 -29.28 30.49 -38.56
N ALA A 237 -28.39 31.33 -38.00
CA ALA A 237 -28.49 32.78 -38.10
C ALA A 237 -28.41 33.25 -39.56
N ASP A 238 -27.46 32.73 -40.34
CA ASP A 238 -27.29 33.05 -41.76
C ASP A 238 -28.52 32.64 -42.57
N SER A 239 -29.07 31.46 -42.30
CA SER A 239 -30.29 30.96 -42.95
C SER A 239 -31.50 31.84 -42.64
N ASN A 240 -31.69 32.21 -41.37
CA ASN A 240 -32.76 33.10 -40.95
C ASN A 240 -32.61 34.49 -41.57
N PHE A 241 -31.40 35.05 -41.56
CA PHE A 241 -31.14 36.37 -42.16
C PHE A 241 -31.42 36.37 -43.67
N LYS A 242 -31.04 35.29 -44.38
CA LYS A 242 -31.34 35.12 -45.80
C LYS A 242 -32.84 34.99 -46.07
N ALA A 243 -33.56 34.22 -45.24
CA ALA A 243 -35.02 34.09 -45.34
C ALA A 243 -35.72 35.45 -45.16
N ILE A 244 -35.36 36.18 -44.10
CA ILE A 244 -35.85 37.54 -43.85
C ILE A 244 -35.53 38.46 -45.04
N GLY A 245 -34.32 38.39 -45.58
CA GLY A 245 -33.94 39.15 -46.77
C GLY A 245 -34.80 38.84 -48.00
N ASN A 246 -35.13 37.57 -48.23
CA ASN A 246 -36.02 37.15 -49.31
C ASN A 246 -37.47 37.64 -49.10
N GLU A 247 -37.99 37.52 -47.88
CA GLU A 247 -39.33 38.03 -47.51
C GLU A 247 -39.42 39.54 -47.75
N TRP A 248 -38.44 40.31 -47.29
CA TRP A 248 -38.37 41.75 -47.55
C TRP A 248 -38.30 42.08 -49.04
N SER A 249 -37.58 41.29 -49.83
CA SER A 249 -37.51 41.45 -51.28
C SER A 249 -38.88 41.20 -51.94
N GLN A 250 -39.60 40.15 -51.52
CA GLN A 250 -40.95 39.87 -51.99
C GLN A 250 -41.91 41.00 -51.65
N ILE A 251 -41.95 41.44 -50.39
CA ILE A 251 -42.79 42.56 -49.94
C ILE A 251 -42.50 43.81 -50.77
N ARG A 252 -41.23 44.14 -50.96
CA ARG A 252 -40.81 45.29 -51.77
C ARG A 252 -41.29 45.17 -53.23
N ASN A 253 -41.17 43.99 -53.83
CA ASN A 253 -41.59 43.77 -55.21
C ASN A 253 -43.13 43.82 -55.36
N THR A 254 -43.87 43.27 -54.41
CA THR A 254 -45.34 43.37 -54.36
C THR A 254 -45.77 44.82 -54.24
N ALA A 255 -45.22 45.57 -53.28
CA ALA A 255 -45.52 46.99 -53.11
C ALA A 255 -45.17 47.80 -54.37
N LYS A 256 -44.06 47.48 -55.05
CA LYS A 256 -43.68 48.11 -56.33
C LYS A 256 -44.69 47.81 -57.44
N SER A 257 -45.19 46.57 -57.52
CA SER A 257 -46.21 46.17 -58.49
C SER A 257 -47.53 46.88 -58.23
N GLU A 258 -47.98 46.90 -56.96
CA GLU A 258 -49.20 47.61 -56.56
C GLU A 258 -49.11 49.12 -56.86
N LEU A 259 -47.96 49.73 -56.59
CA LEU A 259 -47.72 51.14 -56.92
C LEU A 259 -47.82 51.39 -58.44
N ALA A 260 -47.29 50.49 -59.27
CA ALA A 260 -47.40 50.59 -60.73
C ALA A 260 -48.87 50.46 -61.19
N THR A 261 -49.66 49.58 -60.56
CA THR A 261 -51.10 49.46 -60.83
C THR A 261 -51.85 50.72 -60.43
N ILE A 262 -51.59 51.27 -59.24
CA ILE A 262 -52.18 52.53 -58.78
C ILE A 262 -51.85 53.65 -59.78
N GLN A 263 -50.61 53.75 -60.23
CA GLN A 263 -50.21 54.74 -61.23
C GLN A 263 -50.96 54.57 -62.56
N THR A 264 -51.15 53.33 -63.01
CA THR A 264 -51.93 53.03 -64.21
C THR A 264 -53.38 53.49 -64.06
N ASN A 265 -54.00 53.20 -62.91
CA ASN A 265 -55.38 53.62 -62.61
C ASN A 265 -55.50 55.16 -62.57
N ILE A 266 -54.53 55.85 -61.96
CA ILE A 266 -54.47 57.33 -61.96
C ILE A 266 -54.42 57.85 -63.39
N ASN A 267 -53.57 57.28 -64.24
CA ASN A 267 -53.47 57.70 -65.65
C ASN A 267 -54.77 57.47 -66.41
N SER A 268 -55.47 56.35 -66.18
CA SER A 268 -56.77 56.07 -66.78
C SER A 268 -57.85 57.06 -66.31
N LEU A 269 -57.90 57.38 -65.01
CA LEU A 269 -58.80 58.40 -64.47
C LEU A 269 -58.50 59.78 -65.08
N GLN A 270 -57.23 60.13 -65.23
CA GLN A 270 -56.83 61.38 -65.88
C GLN A 270 -57.33 61.44 -67.33
N ALA A 271 -57.25 60.33 -68.08
CA ALA A 271 -57.78 60.27 -69.45
C ALA A 271 -59.32 60.46 -69.49
N VAL A 272 -60.06 59.93 -68.52
CA VAL A 272 -61.51 60.15 -68.39
C VAL A 272 -61.81 61.62 -68.08
N ILE A 273 -61.10 62.23 -67.13
CA ILE A 273 -61.22 63.65 -66.78
C ILE A 273 -60.93 64.51 -68.01
N ASP A 274 -59.86 64.21 -68.73
CA ASP A 274 -59.49 64.90 -69.97
C ASP A 274 -60.59 64.80 -71.03
N ASN A 275 -61.21 63.63 -71.22
CA ASN A 275 -62.32 63.46 -72.16
C ASN A 275 -63.56 64.28 -71.75
N LEU A 276 -63.88 64.30 -70.45
CA LEU A 276 -64.98 65.11 -69.93
C LEU A 276 -64.74 66.59 -70.19
N ASN A 277 -63.55 67.10 -69.85
CA ASN A 277 -63.21 68.52 -69.96
C ASN A 277 -63.00 68.98 -71.40
N LYS A 278 -62.37 68.17 -72.26
CA LYS A 278 -62.03 68.57 -73.63
C LYS A 278 -63.14 68.30 -74.63
N ASN A 279 -63.97 67.27 -74.41
CA ASN A 279 -65.01 66.87 -75.38
C ASN A 279 -66.43 67.04 -74.83
N LYS A 280 -66.78 66.37 -73.72
CA LYS A 280 -68.19 66.28 -73.30
C LYS A 280 -68.76 67.62 -72.80
N ILE A 281 -68.04 68.31 -71.92
CA ILE A 281 -68.49 69.59 -71.35
C ILE A 281 -68.58 70.68 -72.45
N PRO A 282 -67.57 70.88 -73.33
CA PRO A 282 -67.69 71.82 -74.44
C PRO A 282 -68.85 71.53 -75.38
N ASN A 283 -69.10 70.26 -75.73
CA ASN A 283 -70.24 69.89 -76.57
C ASN A 283 -71.58 70.21 -75.90
N LEU A 284 -71.70 69.95 -74.59
CA LEU A 284 -72.89 70.34 -73.81
C LEU A 284 -73.05 71.87 -73.80
N ASN A 285 -71.96 72.63 -73.58
CA ASN A 285 -72.00 74.08 -73.61
C ASN A 285 -72.43 74.61 -74.98
N GLN A 286 -71.96 74.02 -76.08
CA GLN A 286 -72.41 74.37 -77.44
C GLN A 286 -73.92 74.10 -77.62
N LEU A 287 -74.40 72.96 -77.14
CA LEU A 287 -75.83 72.63 -77.13
C LEU A 287 -76.65 73.64 -76.32
N VAL A 288 -76.18 74.02 -75.13
CA VAL A 288 -76.82 75.03 -74.27
C VAL A 288 -76.85 76.38 -74.96
N SER A 289 -75.76 76.83 -75.56
CA SER A 289 -75.72 78.06 -76.35
C SER A 289 -76.72 78.02 -77.51
N ALA A 290 -76.80 76.92 -78.25
CA ALA A 290 -77.77 76.77 -79.35
C ALA A 290 -79.23 76.79 -78.85
N ILE A 291 -79.52 76.23 -77.67
CA ILE A 291 -80.84 76.34 -77.03
C ILE A 291 -81.12 77.79 -76.64
N GLN A 292 -80.14 78.49 -76.04
CA GLN A 292 -80.26 79.89 -75.64
C GLN A 292 -80.55 80.81 -76.84
N ASP A 293 -79.87 80.58 -77.97
CA ASP A 293 -80.10 81.30 -79.22
C ASP A 293 -81.54 81.09 -79.71
N LYS A 294 -82.04 79.83 -79.69
CA LYS A 294 -83.43 79.53 -80.05
C LYS A 294 -84.45 80.16 -79.10
N VAL A 295 -84.17 80.19 -77.80
CA VAL A 295 -85.03 80.87 -76.81
C VAL A 295 -85.08 82.36 -77.07
N THR A 296 -83.93 82.98 -77.36
CA THR A 296 -83.84 84.41 -77.72
C THR A 296 -84.63 84.69 -79.00
N GLN A 297 -84.52 83.81 -80.02
CA GLN A 297 -85.29 83.91 -81.25
C GLN A 297 -86.80 83.79 -80.99
N LEU A 298 -87.23 82.85 -80.14
CA LEU A 298 -88.63 82.72 -79.72
C LEU A 298 -89.13 83.97 -78.97
N GLN A 299 -88.32 84.54 -78.09
CA GLN A 299 -88.64 85.77 -77.37
C GLN A 299 -88.82 86.94 -78.36
N ASN A 300 -87.93 87.09 -79.33
CA ASN A 300 -88.06 88.11 -80.38
C ASN A 300 -89.31 87.88 -81.24
N ASN A 301 -89.55 86.64 -81.68
CA ASN A 301 -90.75 86.29 -82.45
C ASN A 301 -92.05 86.58 -81.68
N LEU A 302 -92.07 86.39 -80.35
CA LEU A 302 -93.21 86.75 -79.49
C LEU A 302 -93.36 88.26 -79.32
N HIS A 303 -92.25 89.00 -79.25
CA HIS A 303 -92.26 90.47 -79.16
C HIS A 303 -92.78 91.12 -80.45
N ASP A 304 -92.50 90.52 -81.61
CA ASP A 304 -92.97 90.97 -82.93
C ASP A 304 -94.46 90.67 -83.19
N ILE A 305 -95.16 89.96 -82.29
CA ILE A 305 -96.61 89.78 -82.39
C ILE A 305 -97.31 91.12 -82.09
N ASN A 306 -97.89 91.72 -83.12
CA ASN A 306 -98.77 92.88 -82.96
C ASN A 306 -100.16 92.46 -82.44
N TRP A 307 -100.27 92.31 -81.11
CA TRP A 307 -101.51 91.99 -80.41
C TRP A 307 -102.64 93.01 -80.63
N ALA A 308 -102.33 94.25 -81.05
CA ALA A 308 -103.33 95.31 -81.28
C ALA A 308 -104.22 95.06 -82.52
N SER A 309 -103.87 94.10 -83.38
CA SER A 309 -104.67 93.73 -84.56
C SER A 309 -105.87 92.79 -84.27
N PHE A 310 -105.99 92.29 -83.03
CA PHE A 310 -106.96 91.25 -82.65
C PHE A 310 -108.23 91.75 -81.92
N VAL A 311 -108.36 93.04 -81.58
CA VAL A 311 -109.54 93.56 -80.87
C VAL A 311 -110.47 94.32 -81.83
N LYS A 312 -111.64 93.75 -82.12
CA LYS A 312 -112.77 94.41 -82.81
C LYS A 312 -113.92 94.64 -81.80
N SER A 313 -114.52 95.83 -81.84
CA SER A 313 -115.55 96.39 -80.95
C SER A 313 -116.59 95.40 -80.38
N VAL A 314 -117.00 95.60 -79.12
CA VAL A 314 -118.10 94.86 -78.46
C VAL A 314 -119.23 95.85 -78.09
N ASN A 315 -120.47 95.52 -78.47
CA ASN A 315 -121.69 96.26 -78.11
C ASN A 315 -121.74 97.75 -78.48
N GLY A 316 -121.17 98.12 -79.62
CA GLY A 316 -121.28 99.48 -80.18
C GLY A 316 -120.34 100.52 -79.56
N VAL A 317 -119.45 100.13 -78.65
CA VAL A 317 -118.41 100.99 -78.05
C VAL A 317 -117.04 100.60 -78.62
N THR A 318 -116.31 101.57 -79.15
CA THR A 318 -114.94 101.40 -79.67
C THR A 318 -113.92 101.45 -78.53
N PRO A 319 -112.86 100.60 -78.53
CA PRO A 319 -111.84 100.61 -77.47
C PRO A 319 -111.04 101.91 -77.41
N ASP A 320 -110.54 102.26 -76.23
CA ASP A 320 -109.60 103.38 -76.07
C ASP A 320 -108.20 103.04 -76.63
N ALA A 321 -107.28 104.02 -76.57
CA ALA A 321 -105.92 103.91 -77.10
C ALA A 321 -105.05 102.80 -76.44
N SER A 322 -105.53 102.16 -75.38
CA SER A 322 -104.89 101.01 -74.72
C SER A 322 -105.58 99.67 -75.03
N GLY A 323 -106.58 99.66 -75.91
CA GLY A 323 -107.32 98.46 -76.28
C GLY A 323 -108.38 98.03 -75.27
N ASN A 324 -108.76 98.90 -74.32
CA ASN A 324 -109.74 98.58 -73.29
C ASN A 324 -111.17 98.97 -73.72
N VAL A 325 -112.15 98.11 -73.42
CA VAL A 325 -113.58 98.37 -73.61
C VAL A 325 -114.25 98.35 -72.23
N GLN A 326 -114.74 99.49 -71.75
CA GLN A 326 -115.44 99.63 -70.47
C GLN A 326 -116.92 99.28 -70.64
N VAL A 327 -117.38 98.21 -69.97
CA VAL A 327 -118.79 97.81 -69.89
C VAL A 327 -119.10 97.44 -68.43
N ASP A 328 -120.15 98.03 -67.86
CA ASP A 328 -120.47 97.92 -66.44
C ASP A 328 -120.98 96.52 -66.01
N THR A 329 -120.13 95.89 -65.19
CA THR A 329 -120.30 94.96 -64.05
C THR A 329 -121.50 94.01 -63.85
N TYR A 330 -121.16 92.77 -63.42
CA TYR A 330 -121.94 91.93 -62.49
C TYR A 330 -121.10 91.57 -61.25
N THR A 331 -121.73 91.59 -60.07
CA THR A 331 -121.14 91.42 -58.72
C THR A 331 -121.02 89.95 -58.25
N LYS A 332 -120.13 89.72 -57.26
CA LYS A 332 -119.78 88.44 -56.61
C LYS A 332 -120.96 87.53 -56.24
N ALA A 333 -122.14 88.06 -55.93
CA ALA A 333 -123.33 87.25 -55.61
C ALA A 333 -123.89 86.44 -56.80
N VAL A 334 -123.56 86.81 -58.05
CA VAL A 334 -123.97 86.06 -59.26
C VAL A 334 -123.06 84.86 -59.53
N ILE A 335 -121.83 84.87 -59.02
CA ILE A 335 -120.85 83.77 -59.15
C ILE A 335 -121.26 82.57 -58.29
N ASP A 336 -121.79 82.82 -57.09
CA ASP A 336 -122.09 81.76 -56.13
C ASP A 336 -123.33 80.91 -56.54
N ASN A 337 -124.17 81.36 -57.48
CA ASN A 337 -125.31 80.59 -57.99
C ASN A 337 -124.99 79.72 -59.24
N LYS A 338 -123.76 79.79 -59.78
CA LYS A 338 -123.29 78.94 -60.90
C LYS A 338 -122.39 77.78 -60.46
N VAL A 339 -122.16 77.63 -59.15
CA VAL A 339 -121.40 76.52 -58.52
C VAL A 339 -122.30 75.32 -58.16
N ALA A 340 -123.49 75.23 -58.74
CA ALA A 340 -124.48 74.22 -58.34
C ALA A 340 -124.63 72.97 -59.25
N ASN A 341 -123.97 72.82 -60.42
CA ASN A 341 -124.19 71.63 -61.27
C ASN A 341 -123.09 71.28 -62.31
N ALA A 342 -122.05 70.52 -61.94
CA ALA A 342 -121.54 69.37 -62.74
C ALA A 342 -120.19 68.81 -62.23
N ALA A 343 -120.21 67.54 -61.84
CA ALA A 343 -119.11 66.75 -61.32
C ALA A 343 -118.39 65.90 -62.40
N LYS A 344 -117.12 65.50 -62.15
CA LYS A 344 -116.58 64.10 -62.13
C LYS A 344 -115.07 64.01 -62.46
N VAL A 345 -114.45 63.02 -61.82
CA VAL A 345 -113.00 62.72 -61.68
C VAL A 345 -112.44 61.90 -62.87
N LYS A 346 -111.11 61.93 -63.11
CA LYS A 346 -110.36 61.05 -64.06
C LYS A 346 -109.71 59.83 -63.35
N THR A 347 -109.57 58.73 -64.09
CA THR A 347 -109.28 57.33 -63.69
C THR A 347 -107.83 57.02 -63.27
N VAL A 348 -107.60 55.86 -62.62
CA VAL A 348 -106.25 55.24 -62.43
C VAL A 348 -106.19 53.94 -63.25
N GLN A 349 -105.27 53.87 -64.23
CA GLN A 349 -105.05 52.72 -65.13
C GLN A 349 -106.30 52.16 -65.83
N GLY A 350 -107.22 53.02 -66.23
CA GLY A 350 -108.33 52.67 -67.13
C GLY A 350 -109.55 52.01 -66.49
N GLN A 351 -109.61 51.87 -65.17
CA GLN A 351 -110.79 51.36 -64.45
C GLN A 351 -111.45 52.48 -63.62
N GLN A 352 -112.79 52.57 -63.64
CA GLN A 352 -113.55 53.49 -62.79
C GLN A 352 -113.77 52.88 -61.40
N PRO A 353 -113.81 53.69 -60.31
CA PRO A 353 -114.21 53.20 -59.01
C PRO A 353 -115.64 52.67 -59.03
N ASP A 354 -115.90 51.62 -58.27
CA ASP A 354 -117.26 51.12 -58.08
C ASP A 354 -118.11 52.08 -57.22
N ALA A 355 -119.39 51.73 -57.00
CA ALA A 355 -120.34 52.56 -56.27
C ALA A 355 -119.95 52.84 -54.80
N SER A 356 -118.92 52.18 -54.25
CA SER A 356 -118.39 52.43 -52.91
C SER A 356 -117.06 53.20 -52.93
N GLY A 357 -116.56 53.58 -54.11
CA GLY A 357 -115.32 54.36 -54.27
C GLY A 357 -114.04 53.51 -54.31
N ASN A 358 -114.14 52.18 -54.45
CA ASN A 358 -112.96 51.29 -54.48
C ASN A 358 -112.50 51.01 -55.92
N VAL A 359 -111.19 50.79 -56.10
CA VAL A 359 -110.56 50.47 -57.39
C VAL A 359 -109.85 49.11 -57.31
N THR A 360 -110.26 48.16 -58.14
CA THR A 360 -109.68 46.80 -58.21
C THR A 360 -108.53 46.76 -59.21
N LEU A 361 -107.33 46.38 -58.76
CA LEU A 361 -106.11 46.30 -59.59
C LEU A 361 -105.85 44.87 -60.13
N PRO A 362 -105.25 44.70 -61.33
CA PRO A 362 -104.94 43.38 -61.89
C PRO A 362 -103.76 42.67 -61.20
N LYS A 363 -103.78 41.32 -61.18
CA LYS A 363 -102.75 40.45 -60.58
C LYS A 363 -101.41 40.52 -61.35
N GLN A 364 -100.27 40.31 -60.66
CA GLN A 364 -98.95 40.27 -61.29
C GLN A 364 -98.39 38.84 -61.43
N THR A 365 -97.57 38.64 -62.47
CA THR A 365 -96.82 37.41 -62.73
C THR A 365 -95.43 37.51 -62.11
N VAL A 366 -95.06 36.56 -61.25
CA VAL A 366 -93.72 36.50 -60.61
C VAL A 366 -93.16 35.08 -60.69
N VAL A 367 -91.84 34.97 -60.92
CA VAL A 367 -91.10 33.72 -61.11
C VAL A 367 -90.63 33.20 -59.75
N LYS A 368 -90.86 31.91 -59.43
CA LYS A 368 -90.61 31.33 -58.09
C LYS A 368 -89.33 30.48 -57.95
N THR A 369 -88.61 30.19 -59.03
CA THR A 369 -87.42 29.33 -58.97
C THR A 369 -86.30 29.86 -59.85
N TYR A 370 -85.05 29.52 -59.49
CA TYR A 370 -83.87 29.66 -60.33
C TYR A 370 -83.26 28.27 -60.48
N ASP A 371 -83.16 27.75 -61.70
CA ASP A 371 -82.47 26.48 -61.94
C ASP A 371 -80.96 26.72 -61.91
N TYR A 372 -80.34 26.44 -60.76
CA TYR A 372 -78.90 26.63 -60.54
C TYR A 372 -78.03 25.82 -61.51
N ASN A 373 -78.53 24.72 -62.07
CA ASN A 373 -77.73 23.82 -62.90
C ASN A 373 -77.68 24.25 -64.38
N ASN A 374 -78.64 25.04 -64.86
CA ASN A 374 -78.80 25.32 -66.30
C ASN A 374 -78.84 26.81 -66.69
N ASN A 375 -78.71 27.74 -65.73
CA ASN A 375 -78.56 29.19 -65.97
C ASN A 375 -79.59 29.80 -66.95
N THR A 376 -80.84 29.32 -66.92
CA THR A 376 -81.95 29.70 -67.82
C THR A 376 -83.25 29.96 -67.04
N GLU A 377 -84.16 30.78 -67.59
CA GLU A 377 -85.45 31.14 -66.94
C GLU A 377 -86.41 29.92 -66.93
N PRO A 378 -87.02 29.53 -65.78
CA PRO A 378 -87.91 28.36 -65.72
C PRO A 378 -89.21 28.55 -66.51
N SER A 379 -89.76 27.46 -67.07
CA SER A 379 -90.97 27.46 -67.89
C SER A 379 -92.29 27.62 -67.11
N ASP A 380 -92.30 27.40 -65.80
CA ASP A 380 -93.52 27.46 -64.97
C ASP A 380 -93.73 28.85 -64.33
N LYS A 381 -94.66 29.64 -64.88
CA LYS A 381 -95.08 30.96 -64.35
C LYS A 381 -96.46 30.85 -63.69
N LYS A 382 -96.61 31.32 -62.44
CA LYS A 382 -97.90 31.37 -61.71
C LYS A 382 -98.24 32.79 -61.24
N THR A 383 -99.52 33.16 -61.31
CA THR A 383 -100.05 34.51 -61.04
C THR A 383 -100.66 34.60 -59.63
N TYR A 384 -100.34 35.64 -58.85
CA TYR A 384 -100.84 35.83 -57.47
C TYR A 384 -101.46 37.23 -57.24
N SER A 385 -102.29 37.35 -56.19
CA SER A 385 -102.86 38.63 -55.72
C SER A 385 -101.83 39.44 -54.93
N TYR A 386 -102.00 40.77 -54.90
CA TYR A 386 -101.06 41.71 -54.26
C TYR A 386 -101.11 41.56 -52.72
N GLY A 387 -100.06 40.99 -52.11
CA GLY A 387 -99.94 40.85 -50.64
C GLY A 387 -99.47 39.48 -50.11
N ASP A 388 -99.47 38.42 -50.93
CA ASP A 388 -99.25 37.03 -50.46
C ASP A 388 -97.87 36.42 -50.78
N ALA A 389 -96.82 37.22 -51.01
CA ALA A 389 -95.49 36.71 -51.37
C ALA A 389 -94.49 36.76 -50.20
N TRP A 390 -94.03 35.61 -49.71
CA TRP A 390 -92.83 35.49 -48.86
C TRP A 390 -91.57 35.39 -49.73
N LEU A 391 -90.55 36.23 -49.50
CA LEU A 391 -89.36 36.38 -50.35
C LEU A 391 -88.08 35.68 -49.85
N VAL A 392 -88.15 34.67 -48.98
CA VAL A 392 -86.92 34.04 -48.47
C VAL A 392 -87.07 32.53 -48.36
N ASP A 393 -86.36 31.79 -49.21
CA ASP A 393 -86.41 30.32 -49.26
C ASP A 393 -85.40 29.70 -48.29
N SER A 394 -85.93 28.97 -47.29
CA SER A 394 -85.17 28.19 -46.31
C SER A 394 -84.30 27.08 -46.95
N ALA A 395 -84.57 26.71 -48.21
CA ALA A 395 -83.81 25.70 -48.94
C ALA A 395 -82.39 26.18 -49.32
N ILE A 396 -82.20 27.47 -49.62
CA ILE A 396 -80.89 28.05 -49.95
C ILE A 396 -79.97 28.05 -48.71
N ILE A 397 -80.52 28.34 -47.53
CA ILE A 397 -79.78 28.34 -46.25
C ILE A 397 -79.40 26.91 -45.83
N LYS A 398 -80.26 25.90 -46.08
CA LYS A 398 -79.92 24.49 -45.82
C LYS A 398 -78.80 23.96 -46.70
N GLY A 399 -78.74 24.38 -47.97
CA GLY A 399 -77.63 24.04 -48.87
C GLY A 399 -76.29 24.63 -48.43
N LEU A 400 -76.27 25.88 -47.94
CA LEU A 400 -75.06 26.51 -47.40
C LEU A 400 -74.53 25.81 -46.13
N ILE A 401 -75.43 25.38 -45.25
CA ILE A 401 -75.08 24.69 -43.99
C ILE A 401 -74.51 23.28 -44.26
N SER A 402 -74.94 22.61 -45.32
CA SER A 402 -74.41 21.27 -45.69
C SER A 402 -73.06 21.32 -46.42
N TRP A 403 -72.66 22.46 -46.99
CA TRP A 403 -71.42 22.61 -47.77
C TRP A 403 -70.22 23.08 -46.91
N LEU A 404 -70.48 23.79 -45.81
CA LEU A 404 -69.45 24.32 -44.91
C LEU A 404 -68.56 23.23 -44.27
N PRO A 405 -69.06 22.08 -43.77
CA PRO A 405 -68.21 21.05 -43.16
C PRO A 405 -67.25 20.38 -44.15
N THR A 406 -67.66 20.16 -45.40
CA THR A 406 -66.89 19.42 -46.41
C THR A 406 -65.74 20.23 -47.00
N LYS A 407 -65.82 21.58 -46.96
CA LYS A 407 -64.78 22.47 -47.49
C LYS A 407 -63.60 22.70 -46.52
N TYR A 408 -63.76 22.39 -45.24
CA TYR A 408 -62.75 22.65 -44.19
C TYR A 408 -62.21 21.38 -43.51
N ALA A 409 -62.57 20.17 -43.96
CA ALA A 409 -62.09 18.91 -43.40
C ALA A 409 -60.59 18.61 -43.66
N ASP A 410 -59.97 19.26 -44.66
CA ASP A 410 -58.59 18.94 -45.09
C ASP A 410 -57.50 19.81 -44.44
N LYS A 411 -57.74 20.41 -43.26
CA LYS A 411 -56.69 21.13 -42.52
C LYS A 411 -56.34 20.44 -41.20
N ASN A 412 -55.38 19.51 -41.32
CA ASN A 412 -54.43 19.00 -40.32
C ASN A 412 -54.72 19.35 -38.84
N ILE A 413 -55.32 18.39 -38.13
CA ILE A 413 -55.21 18.28 -36.67
C ILE A 413 -54.20 17.16 -36.38
N VAL A 414 -53.12 17.51 -35.70
CA VAL A 414 -52.14 16.56 -35.13
C VAL A 414 -52.86 15.75 -34.04
N ASN A 415 -53.03 14.45 -34.26
CA ASN A 415 -53.63 13.54 -33.29
C ASN A 415 -52.51 12.89 -32.44
N LEU A 416 -52.52 13.11 -31.13
CA LEU A 416 -51.50 12.64 -30.17
C LEU A 416 -52.01 11.55 -29.21
N ASP A 417 -53.12 10.87 -29.54
CA ASP A 417 -53.80 9.94 -28.61
C ASP A 417 -53.95 8.51 -29.15
N GLU A 418 -52.85 7.84 -29.49
CA GLU A 418 -52.84 6.36 -29.46
C GLU A 418 -51.60 5.81 -28.73
N ASN A 419 -51.90 5.19 -27.60
CA ASN A 419 -51.09 4.40 -26.68
C ASN A 419 -49.75 3.84 -27.22
N ILE A 420 -48.69 4.09 -26.46
CA ILE A 420 -47.52 3.21 -26.34
C ILE A 420 -47.99 1.88 -25.74
N ALA A 421 -48.56 1.01 -26.58
CA ALA A 421 -48.92 -0.35 -26.23
C ALA A 421 -47.87 -1.30 -26.82
N LEU A 422 -47.25 -2.05 -25.91
CA LEU A 422 -46.03 -2.85 -26.07
C LEU A 422 -46.30 -4.23 -26.71
N THR A 423 -47.23 -4.34 -27.64
CA THR A 423 -47.68 -5.62 -28.21
C THR A 423 -48.14 -5.43 -29.66
N ASP A 424 -47.60 -6.23 -30.57
CA ASP A 424 -48.02 -6.40 -31.99
C ASP A 424 -47.56 -5.38 -33.06
N TRP A 425 -46.43 -4.69 -32.85
CA TRP A 425 -45.80 -3.84 -33.89
C TRP A 425 -44.73 -4.57 -34.69
N LEU A 426 -45.10 -5.70 -35.33
CA LEU A 426 -44.34 -6.32 -36.43
C LEU A 426 -45.32 -7.06 -37.36
N ALA A 427 -46.35 -6.34 -37.81
CA ALA A 427 -47.14 -6.77 -38.95
C ALA A 427 -46.24 -6.78 -40.20
N SER A 428 -46.30 -7.90 -40.92
CA SER A 428 -45.47 -8.39 -42.03
C SER A 428 -45.36 -7.50 -43.28
N ASP A 429 -45.86 -6.27 -43.21
CA ASP A 429 -46.24 -5.49 -44.38
C ASP A 429 -45.45 -4.17 -44.45
N LYS A 430 -44.68 -3.85 -43.42
CA LYS A 430 -43.67 -2.77 -43.45
C LYS A 430 -42.29 -3.39 -43.58
N THR A 431 -41.63 -3.13 -44.70
CA THR A 431 -40.26 -3.58 -44.91
C THR A 431 -39.32 -2.81 -43.96
N TYR A 432 -38.14 -3.37 -43.65
CA TYR A 432 -37.08 -2.67 -42.88
C TYR A 432 -36.77 -1.25 -43.41
N GLN A 433 -37.15 -0.96 -44.67
CA GLN A 433 -37.01 0.31 -45.36
C GLN A 433 -37.86 1.44 -44.75
N ASP A 434 -39.02 1.12 -44.15
CA ASP A 434 -39.89 2.11 -43.49
C ASP A 434 -39.42 2.45 -42.06
N MET A 435 -38.66 1.55 -41.43
CA MET A 435 -38.15 1.74 -40.05
C MET A 435 -36.81 2.49 -40.01
N LEU A 436 -36.02 2.40 -41.09
CA LEU A 436 -34.64 2.92 -41.14
C LEU A 436 -34.35 3.82 -42.36
N GLY A 437 -35.35 4.12 -43.19
CA GLY A 437 -35.24 5.06 -44.31
C GLY A 437 -34.29 4.59 -45.40
N ASP A 438 -34.68 3.57 -46.17
CA ASP A 438 -33.90 3.16 -47.34
C ASP A 438 -34.29 3.97 -48.57
N THR A 439 -33.66 5.14 -48.73
CA THR A 439 -33.37 5.64 -50.07
C THR A 439 -31.86 5.53 -50.25
N TRP A 440 -31.41 4.90 -51.34
CA TRP A 440 -30.01 4.78 -51.74
C TRP A 440 -29.45 6.15 -52.23
N GLY A 441 -29.61 7.19 -51.41
CA GLY A 441 -29.13 8.54 -51.62
C GLY A 441 -28.00 8.84 -50.65
N TRP A 442 -26.79 8.98 -51.18
CA TRP A 442 -25.57 9.29 -50.43
C TRP A 442 -25.63 10.73 -49.91
N THR A 443 -26.32 10.93 -48.78
CA THR A 443 -26.45 12.23 -48.12
C THR A 443 -25.56 12.27 -46.86
N ASP A 444 -25.04 13.46 -46.53
CA ASP A 444 -24.07 13.65 -45.44
C ASP A 444 -24.69 13.59 -44.02
N GLY A 445 -26.00 13.39 -43.92
CA GLY A 445 -26.68 13.11 -42.65
C GLY A 445 -26.46 11.65 -42.26
N GLY A 446 -25.98 11.38 -41.05
CA GLY A 446 -25.70 10.01 -40.60
C GLY A 446 -26.91 9.09 -40.68
N HIS A 447 -26.68 7.82 -41.02
CA HIS A 447 -27.72 6.79 -41.15
C HIS A 447 -27.47 5.65 -40.16
N LEU A 448 -28.53 5.07 -39.59
CA LEU A 448 -28.50 3.78 -38.87
C LEU A 448 -29.16 2.72 -39.76
N ARG A 449 -28.46 1.64 -40.10
CA ARG A 449 -28.96 0.59 -41.00
C ARG A 449 -28.64 -0.80 -40.48
N VAL A 450 -29.56 -1.75 -40.67
CA VAL A 450 -29.32 -3.18 -40.47
C VAL A 450 -28.75 -3.75 -41.77
N PHE A 451 -27.80 -4.67 -41.67
CA PHE A 451 -27.21 -5.35 -42.83
C PHE A 451 -26.89 -6.82 -42.53
N SER A 452 -26.79 -7.62 -43.59
CA SER A 452 -26.14 -8.93 -43.56
C SER A 452 -24.78 -8.84 -44.25
N THR A 453 -23.80 -9.60 -43.78
CA THR A 453 -22.47 -9.62 -44.40
C THR A 453 -22.44 -10.40 -45.72
N ARG A 454 -23.51 -11.15 -46.04
CA ARG A 454 -23.73 -11.78 -47.35
C ARG A 454 -24.56 -10.87 -48.25
N GLY A 455 -23.90 -10.20 -49.19
CA GLY A 455 -24.53 -9.33 -50.17
C GLY A 455 -23.81 -7.97 -50.26
N ASP A 456 -24.53 -6.90 -49.94
CA ASP A 456 -24.17 -5.50 -50.19
C ASP A 456 -22.81 -5.03 -49.60
N LEU A 457 -22.22 -5.81 -48.69
CA LEU A 457 -20.99 -5.47 -47.95
C LEU A 457 -19.94 -6.60 -47.99
N ALA A 458 -20.11 -7.60 -48.86
CA ALA A 458 -19.25 -8.78 -48.94
C ALA A 458 -17.76 -8.50 -49.26
N GLY A 459 -17.42 -7.26 -49.65
CA GLY A 459 -16.05 -6.82 -49.91
C GLY A 459 -15.36 -6.04 -48.78
N TRP A 460 -15.98 -5.90 -47.60
CA TRP A 460 -15.38 -5.15 -46.48
C TRP A 460 -14.48 -6.05 -45.63
N THR A 461 -13.24 -5.61 -45.37
CA THR A 461 -12.17 -6.46 -44.82
C THR A 461 -12.09 -6.50 -43.29
N ASN A 462 -13.02 -5.88 -42.55
CA ASN A 462 -12.95 -5.73 -41.09
C ASN A 462 -14.28 -6.04 -40.38
N LEU A 463 -15.19 -6.73 -41.05
CA LEU A 463 -16.45 -7.24 -40.46
C LEU A 463 -16.27 -8.70 -40.04
N LEU A 464 -17.20 -9.24 -39.25
CA LEU A 464 -17.34 -10.69 -39.18
C LEU A 464 -17.70 -11.21 -40.57
N GLY A 465 -17.10 -12.33 -40.98
CA GLY A 465 -17.22 -12.87 -42.34
C GLY A 465 -18.63 -13.31 -42.73
N ASN A 466 -18.73 -14.23 -43.69
CA ASN A 466 -20.03 -14.76 -44.11
C ASN A 466 -20.80 -15.33 -42.90
N TRP A 467 -22.12 -15.08 -42.84
CA TRP A 467 -23.01 -15.44 -41.73
C TRP A 467 -22.91 -14.58 -40.47
N ALA A 468 -22.81 -13.27 -40.67
CA ALA A 468 -23.03 -12.29 -39.62
C ALA A 468 -24.11 -11.29 -40.02
N THR A 469 -24.80 -10.77 -39.02
CA THR A 469 -25.75 -9.66 -39.15
C THR A 469 -25.28 -8.52 -38.26
N GLY A 470 -25.61 -7.29 -38.64
CA GLY A 470 -25.06 -6.15 -37.93
C GLY A 470 -25.81 -4.85 -38.14
N LEU A 471 -25.36 -3.84 -37.41
CA LEU A 471 -25.80 -2.45 -37.50
C LEU A 471 -24.66 -1.60 -38.02
N ILE A 472 -24.89 -0.81 -39.08
CA ILE A 472 -24.01 0.28 -39.51
C ILE A 472 -24.59 1.59 -38.99
N PHE A 473 -23.75 2.42 -38.43
CA PHE A 473 -24.10 3.78 -38.04
C PHE A 473 -22.98 4.75 -38.37
N GLY A 474 -23.36 5.98 -38.76
CA GLY A 474 -22.43 7.05 -39.09
C GLY A 474 -22.70 7.70 -40.44
N THR A 475 -21.78 8.56 -40.88
CA THR A 475 -21.90 9.34 -42.12
C THR A 475 -21.17 8.67 -43.29
N LYS A 476 -21.28 9.24 -44.48
CA LYS A 476 -20.62 8.77 -45.71
C LYS A 476 -19.14 8.39 -45.53
N ASP A 477 -18.44 9.19 -44.71
CA ASP A 477 -17.00 9.16 -44.48
C ASP A 477 -16.56 8.49 -43.18
N VAL A 478 -17.47 8.27 -42.22
CA VAL A 478 -17.19 7.65 -40.92
C VAL A 478 -18.24 6.59 -40.66
N ARG A 479 -17.84 5.32 -40.78
CA ARG A 479 -18.74 4.17 -40.65
C ARG A 479 -18.29 3.36 -39.46
N ALA A 480 -19.13 3.26 -38.45
CA ALA A 480 -18.97 2.32 -37.37
C ALA A 480 -19.95 1.17 -37.57
N THR A 481 -19.51 -0.04 -37.29
CA THR A 481 -20.34 -1.24 -37.43
C THR A 481 -20.28 -2.07 -36.16
N MET A 482 -21.41 -2.64 -35.79
CA MET A 482 -21.50 -3.75 -34.86
C MET A 482 -21.94 -4.98 -35.64
N THR A 483 -21.17 -6.05 -35.62
CA THR A 483 -21.52 -7.32 -36.29
C THR A 483 -21.58 -8.44 -35.28
N VAL A 484 -22.55 -9.33 -35.46
CA VAL A 484 -22.80 -10.49 -34.60
C VAL A 484 -22.80 -11.74 -35.48
N SER A 485 -22.03 -12.76 -35.10
CA SER A 485 -22.01 -14.05 -35.80
C SER A 485 -23.30 -14.83 -35.54
N GLN A 486 -23.81 -15.51 -36.57
CA GLN A 486 -24.97 -16.38 -36.45
C GLN A 486 -24.63 -17.77 -35.87
N PHE A 487 -23.35 -18.17 -35.90
CA PHE A 487 -22.91 -19.53 -35.59
C PHE A 487 -21.88 -19.62 -34.46
N SER A 488 -21.43 -18.49 -33.93
CA SER A 488 -20.46 -18.46 -32.83
C SER A 488 -20.79 -17.29 -31.89
N PRO A 489 -20.53 -17.41 -30.58
CA PRO A 489 -20.66 -16.30 -29.65
C PRO A 489 -19.54 -15.29 -29.94
N GLN A 490 -19.72 -14.47 -30.97
CA GLN A 490 -18.76 -13.47 -31.40
C GLN A 490 -19.51 -12.22 -31.81
N VAL A 491 -19.10 -11.10 -31.21
CA VAL A 491 -19.55 -9.76 -31.59
C VAL A 491 -18.31 -8.93 -31.85
N ARG A 492 -18.32 -8.20 -32.97
CA ARG A 492 -17.22 -7.35 -33.41
C ARG A 492 -17.71 -5.94 -33.62
N PHE A 493 -16.99 -4.99 -33.02
CA PHE A 493 -17.10 -3.58 -33.38
C PHE A 493 -16.00 -3.23 -34.38
N SER A 494 -16.36 -2.47 -35.41
CA SER A 494 -15.41 -2.01 -36.42
C SER A 494 -15.65 -0.55 -36.72
N GLY A 495 -14.59 0.18 -37.08
CA GLY A 495 -14.72 1.60 -37.37
C GLY A 495 -13.51 2.25 -38.03
N GLY A 496 -13.55 3.58 -38.08
CA GLY A 496 -12.49 4.45 -38.58
C GLY A 496 -12.61 4.82 -40.07
N ARG A 497 -11.80 5.79 -40.49
CA ARG A 497 -11.84 6.42 -41.83
C ARG A 497 -10.51 6.20 -42.55
N THR A 498 -10.55 5.81 -43.81
CA THR A 498 -9.35 5.83 -44.66
C THR A 498 -9.12 7.25 -45.18
N SER A 499 -7.86 7.65 -45.34
CA SER A 499 -7.48 8.96 -45.91
C SER A 499 -7.90 9.14 -47.38
N ASN A 500 -8.29 8.06 -48.07
CA ASN A 500 -8.57 8.05 -49.51
C ASN A 500 -10.05 7.76 -49.86
N GLY A 501 -10.99 7.92 -48.93
CA GLY A 501 -12.43 7.71 -49.21
C GLY A 501 -12.84 6.25 -49.45
N GLY A 502 -12.03 5.31 -48.98
CA GLY A 502 -12.33 3.88 -48.98
C GLY A 502 -13.60 3.55 -48.22
N LYS A 503 -14.40 2.64 -48.77
CA LYS A 503 -15.79 2.38 -48.37
C LYS A 503 -15.94 1.47 -47.13
N ALA A 504 -14.86 0.92 -46.57
CA ALA A 504 -14.88 -0.08 -45.48
C ALA A 504 -14.21 0.42 -44.18
N PRO A 505 -14.60 -0.11 -42.99
CA PRO A 505 -13.94 0.14 -41.70
C PRO A 505 -12.45 -0.22 -41.77
N VAL A 506 -11.62 0.47 -40.99
CA VAL A 506 -10.15 0.32 -41.02
C VAL A 506 -9.58 -0.44 -39.82
N TRP A 507 -10.32 -0.50 -38.72
CA TRP A 507 -9.98 -1.30 -37.55
C TRP A 507 -11.21 -2.11 -37.10
N HIS A 508 -10.95 -3.18 -36.35
CA HIS A 508 -11.98 -3.93 -35.65
C HIS A 508 -11.47 -4.45 -34.30
N GLU A 509 -12.37 -4.66 -33.36
CA GLU A 509 -12.13 -5.37 -32.10
C GLU A 509 -13.30 -6.30 -31.78
N ASP A 510 -12.97 -7.49 -31.27
CA ASP A 510 -13.95 -8.47 -30.80
C ASP A 510 -14.24 -8.24 -29.31
N ILE A 511 -15.51 -8.34 -28.92
CA ILE A 511 -15.89 -8.31 -27.50
C ILE A 511 -15.47 -9.64 -26.86
N ALA A 512 -14.68 -9.58 -25.79
CA ALA A 512 -14.33 -10.75 -24.99
C ALA A 512 -15.53 -11.23 -24.16
N TRP A 513 -15.80 -12.54 -24.17
CA TRP A 513 -16.86 -13.15 -23.38
C TRP A 513 -16.33 -13.72 -22.07
N LYS A 514 -17.25 -14.01 -21.14
CA LYS A 514 -16.91 -14.64 -19.85
C LYS A 514 -16.17 -15.98 -20.01
N SER A 515 -16.46 -16.73 -21.07
CA SER A 515 -15.74 -17.96 -21.43
C SER A 515 -14.28 -17.71 -21.78
N ASP A 516 -13.96 -16.58 -22.42
CA ASP A 516 -12.61 -16.25 -22.88
C ASP A 516 -11.69 -15.87 -21.70
N LEU A 517 -12.29 -15.33 -20.63
CA LEU A 517 -11.60 -15.02 -19.37
C LEU A 517 -11.30 -16.26 -18.51
N THR A 518 -11.97 -17.40 -18.76
CA THR A 518 -11.83 -18.61 -17.94
C THR A 518 -10.45 -19.26 -18.12
N ASN A 519 -9.79 -19.04 -19.25
CA ASN A 519 -8.42 -19.51 -19.50
C ASN A 519 -7.32 -18.49 -19.14
N TYR A 520 -7.67 -17.22 -18.93
CA TYR A 520 -6.71 -16.16 -18.60
C TYR A 520 -6.25 -16.22 -17.13
N TYR A 521 -7.05 -16.85 -16.26
CA TYR A 521 -6.71 -17.16 -14.88
C TYR A 521 -6.75 -18.68 -14.69
N ASN A 522 -5.64 -19.36 -14.95
CA ASN A 522 -5.53 -20.80 -14.71
C ASN A 522 -5.60 -21.06 -13.20
N LYS A 523 -6.81 -21.22 -12.68
CA LYS A 523 -7.14 -21.31 -11.25
C LYS A 523 -6.26 -22.34 -10.53
N SER A 524 -5.95 -23.46 -11.17
CA SER A 524 -5.06 -24.50 -10.63
C SER A 524 -3.65 -23.98 -10.31
N GLN A 525 -3.06 -23.13 -11.17
CA GLN A 525 -1.75 -22.56 -10.92
C GLN A 525 -1.76 -21.56 -9.75
N ILE A 526 -2.84 -20.79 -9.62
CA ILE A 526 -3.02 -19.84 -8.51
C ILE A 526 -3.22 -20.60 -7.20
N ASP A 527 -4.06 -21.63 -7.20
CA ASP A 527 -4.32 -22.46 -6.02
C ASP A 527 -3.02 -23.15 -5.56
N ASN A 528 -2.24 -23.71 -6.49
CA ASN A 528 -0.94 -24.30 -6.18
C ASN A 528 0.04 -23.28 -5.58
N LYS A 529 0.15 -22.08 -6.17
CA LYS A 529 1.03 -21.03 -5.65
C LYS A 529 0.59 -20.56 -4.27
N THR A 530 -0.71 -20.47 -4.04
CA THR A 530 -1.29 -20.10 -2.75
C THR A 530 -1.02 -21.15 -1.68
N ASN A 531 -1.16 -22.44 -2.02
CA ASN A 531 -0.86 -23.54 -1.11
C ASN A 531 0.63 -23.59 -0.75
N ASN A 532 1.53 -23.46 -1.73
CA ASN A 532 2.97 -23.44 -1.47
C ASN A 532 3.37 -22.27 -0.54
N LEU A 533 2.82 -21.08 -0.78
CA LEU A 533 3.07 -19.92 0.09
C LEU A 533 2.54 -20.13 1.52
N LYS A 534 1.41 -20.83 1.65
CA LYS A 534 0.85 -21.18 2.96
C LYS A 534 1.76 -22.15 3.71
N GLU A 535 2.25 -23.19 3.04
CA GLU A 535 3.18 -24.17 3.63
C GLU A 535 4.49 -23.51 4.06
N GLU A 536 5.06 -22.63 3.23
CA GLU A 536 6.27 -21.86 3.56
C GLU A 536 6.04 -20.94 4.77
N SER A 537 4.88 -20.26 4.82
CA SER A 537 4.50 -19.43 5.96
C SER A 537 4.37 -20.23 7.27
N ASP A 538 3.78 -21.41 7.22
CA ASP A 538 3.61 -22.27 8.39
C ASP A 538 4.97 -22.83 8.89
N SER A 539 5.87 -23.18 7.96
CA SER A 539 7.25 -23.57 8.27
C SER A 539 8.03 -22.43 8.96
N ASN A 540 8.00 -21.23 8.36
CA ASN A 540 8.69 -20.05 8.92
C ASN A 540 8.18 -19.70 10.31
N LYS A 541 6.86 -19.83 10.55
CA LYS A 541 6.27 -19.61 11.88
C LYS A 541 6.83 -20.58 12.93
N SER A 542 7.01 -21.84 12.57
CA SER A 542 7.59 -22.86 13.46
C SER A 542 9.05 -22.54 13.80
N GLU A 543 9.85 -22.12 12.81
CA GLU A 543 11.25 -21.75 13.01
C GLU A 543 11.41 -20.52 13.93
N VAL A 544 10.57 -19.51 13.74
CA VAL A 544 10.54 -18.32 14.61
C VAL A 544 10.22 -18.67 16.06
N LEU A 545 9.28 -19.60 16.29
CA LEU A 545 8.96 -20.08 17.64
C LEU A 545 10.15 -20.80 18.29
N SER A 546 10.88 -21.61 17.52
CA SER A 546 12.09 -22.28 18.00
C SER A 546 13.20 -21.29 18.36
N LEU A 547 13.44 -20.30 17.50
CA LEU A 547 14.41 -19.22 17.76
C LEU A 547 14.04 -18.41 18.99
N ARG A 548 12.75 -18.14 19.19
CA ARG A 548 12.25 -17.43 20.38
C ARG A 548 12.59 -18.18 21.67
N MET A 549 12.29 -19.48 21.72
CA MET A 549 12.63 -20.32 22.89
C MET A 549 14.14 -20.35 23.17
N ARG A 550 14.97 -20.41 22.12
CA ARG A 550 16.43 -20.34 22.27
C ARG A 550 16.88 -19.01 22.85
N CYS A 551 16.29 -17.89 22.42
CA CYS A 551 16.59 -16.57 22.96
C CYS A 551 16.19 -16.46 24.44
N ASP A 552 15.02 -16.96 24.82
CA ASP A 552 14.55 -16.92 26.21
C ASP A 552 15.47 -17.74 27.14
N ASN A 553 15.97 -18.89 26.66
CA ASN A 553 16.96 -19.71 27.37
C ASN A 553 18.32 -19.02 27.52
N LEU A 554 18.79 -18.35 26.45
CA LEU A 554 20.02 -17.55 26.49
C LEU A 554 19.90 -16.39 27.48
N GLN A 555 18.77 -15.68 27.47
CA GLN A 555 18.50 -14.59 28.41
C GLN A 555 18.54 -15.08 29.87
N THR A 556 17.95 -16.25 30.14
CA THR A 556 17.99 -16.87 31.47
C THR A 556 19.41 -17.23 31.91
N SER A 557 20.21 -17.77 30.98
CA SER A 557 21.61 -18.11 31.22
C SER A 557 22.46 -16.86 31.52
N CYS A 558 22.25 -15.76 30.78
CA CYS A 558 22.92 -14.48 31.01
C CYS A 558 22.61 -13.91 32.40
N LYS A 559 21.33 -13.89 32.82
CA LYS A 559 20.94 -13.44 34.17
C LYS A 559 21.60 -14.25 35.29
N THR A 560 21.75 -15.56 35.06
CA THR A 560 22.43 -16.46 36.01
C THR A 560 23.92 -16.14 36.10
N LEU A 561 24.58 -15.88 34.97
CA LEU A 561 25.97 -15.45 34.91
C LEU A 561 26.19 -14.10 35.59
N GLU A 562 25.33 -13.12 35.33
CA GLU A 562 25.35 -11.81 36.01
C GLU A 562 25.31 -11.98 37.52
N SER A 563 24.38 -12.80 38.03
CA SER A 563 24.25 -13.08 39.45
C SER A 563 25.51 -13.71 40.05
N ARG A 564 26.17 -14.62 39.31
CA ARG A 564 27.43 -15.23 39.73
C ARG A 564 28.58 -14.22 39.76
N CYS A 565 28.66 -13.33 38.78
CA CYS A 565 29.66 -12.27 38.74
C CYS A 565 29.52 -11.33 39.93
N SER A 566 28.30 -10.86 40.24
CA SER A 566 28.08 -10.00 41.41
C SER A 566 28.45 -10.68 42.74
N SER A 567 28.24 -12.00 42.84
CA SER A 567 28.68 -12.79 44.01
C SER A 567 30.20 -12.83 44.12
N LEU A 568 30.90 -13.06 43.00
CA LEU A 568 32.37 -13.06 42.95
C LEU A 568 32.96 -11.68 43.28
N GLU A 569 32.37 -10.60 42.77
CA GLU A 569 32.76 -9.23 43.12
C GLU A 569 32.64 -8.97 44.62
N THR A 570 31.55 -9.44 45.23
CA THR A 570 31.34 -9.33 46.68
C THR A 570 32.43 -10.11 47.44
N GLN A 571 32.73 -11.34 47.04
CA GLN A 571 33.79 -12.14 47.65
C GLN A 571 35.17 -11.50 47.52
N LEU A 572 35.47 -10.92 46.36
CA LEU A 572 36.72 -10.21 46.11
C LEU A 572 36.87 -8.99 47.03
N ALA A 573 35.81 -8.20 47.19
CA ALA A 573 35.80 -7.05 48.10
C ALA A 573 36.07 -7.46 49.55
N VAL A 574 35.47 -8.57 50.00
CA VAL A 574 35.72 -9.15 51.34
C VAL A 574 37.19 -9.55 51.51
N LEU A 575 37.76 -10.27 50.54
CA LEU A 575 39.16 -10.69 50.53
C LEU A 575 40.12 -9.50 50.56
N GLN A 576 39.85 -8.47 49.76
CA GLN A 576 40.62 -7.23 49.74
C GLN A 576 40.58 -6.54 51.11
N GLY A 577 39.41 -6.48 51.76
CA GLY A 577 39.27 -5.93 53.11
C GLY A 577 40.05 -6.73 54.16
N GLN A 578 40.00 -8.06 54.10
CA GLN A 578 40.79 -8.95 54.96
C GLN A 578 42.29 -8.75 54.77
N MET A 579 42.75 -8.66 53.51
CA MET A 579 44.16 -8.43 53.18
C MET A 579 44.64 -7.05 53.66
N ALA A 580 43.85 -6.00 53.44
CA ALA A 580 44.16 -4.66 53.95
C ALA A 580 44.28 -4.64 55.47
N ASN A 581 43.39 -5.36 56.18
CA ASN A 581 43.47 -5.52 57.63
C ASN A 581 44.77 -6.23 58.05
N LEU A 582 45.15 -7.29 57.35
CA LEU A 582 46.39 -8.02 57.63
C LEU A 582 47.63 -7.14 57.40
N LEU A 583 47.70 -6.45 56.26
CA LEU A 583 48.80 -5.54 55.92
C LEU A 583 48.90 -4.33 56.87
N SER A 584 47.77 -3.90 57.46
CA SER A 584 47.80 -2.87 58.50
C SER A 584 48.46 -3.37 59.80
N LYS A 585 48.44 -4.68 60.05
CA LYS A 585 48.94 -5.33 61.27
C LYS A 585 50.34 -5.93 61.10
N ILE A 586 50.73 -6.29 59.87
CA ILE A 586 51.99 -6.97 59.58
C ILE A 586 52.64 -6.32 58.36
N SER A 587 53.90 -5.93 58.49
CA SER A 587 54.74 -5.44 57.39
C SER A 587 55.97 -6.32 57.26
N VAL A 588 56.19 -6.91 56.10
CA VAL A 588 57.35 -7.78 55.81
C VAL A 588 58.29 -7.02 54.87
N GLY A 589 59.46 -6.64 55.36
CA GLY A 589 60.56 -6.10 54.58
C GLY A 589 61.56 -7.18 54.15
N SER A 590 62.56 -6.82 53.36
CA SER A 590 63.58 -7.76 52.86
C SER A 590 64.46 -8.38 53.94
N LYS A 591 64.49 -7.79 55.15
CA LYS A 591 65.28 -8.27 56.30
C LYS A 591 64.55 -8.16 57.65
N GLU A 592 63.27 -7.78 57.66
CA GLU A 592 62.52 -7.56 58.90
C GLU A 592 61.03 -7.91 58.75
N VAL A 593 60.41 -8.37 59.83
CA VAL A 593 58.96 -8.51 59.94
C VAL A 593 58.49 -7.64 61.11
N VAL A 594 57.65 -6.66 60.82
CA VAL A 594 57.11 -5.71 61.80
C VAL A 594 55.66 -6.03 62.06
N ILE A 595 55.34 -6.42 63.29
CA ILE A 595 53.95 -6.68 63.73
C ILE A 595 53.49 -5.49 64.56
N LYS A 596 52.49 -4.76 64.07
CA LYS A 596 51.90 -3.54 64.67
C LYS A 596 50.75 -3.87 65.65
N ALA A 597 50.56 -5.15 65.94
CA ALA A 597 49.55 -5.70 66.84
C ALA A 597 50.18 -6.75 67.77
N ASN A 598 49.38 -7.36 68.66
CA ASN A 598 49.88 -8.41 69.55
C ASN A 598 50.27 -9.67 68.75
N LEU A 599 51.50 -10.14 68.93
CA LEU A 599 51.97 -11.45 68.45
C LEU A 599 51.77 -12.50 69.55
N LEU A 600 50.94 -13.50 69.28
CA LEU A 600 50.78 -14.68 70.12
C LEU A 600 51.32 -15.90 69.36
N VAL A 601 52.34 -16.56 69.89
CA VAL A 601 52.85 -17.83 69.36
C VAL A 601 52.30 -18.95 70.24
N LYS A 602 51.38 -19.74 69.69
CA LYS A 602 50.88 -20.97 70.33
C LYS A 602 51.59 -22.16 69.71
N GLU A 603 52.20 -23.00 70.55
CA GLU A 603 52.81 -24.28 70.17
C GLU A 603 54.06 -24.18 69.27
N GLY A 604 54.73 -23.03 69.24
CA GLY A 604 55.98 -22.82 68.48
C GLY A 604 57.01 -21.98 69.22
N ASN A 605 58.28 -22.13 68.87
CA ASN A 605 59.39 -21.35 69.40
C ASN A 605 59.85 -20.31 68.36
N ILE A 606 60.21 -19.10 68.80
CA ILE A 606 60.93 -18.14 67.94
C ILE A 606 62.39 -18.63 67.85
N GLN A 607 62.78 -19.20 66.71
CA GLN A 607 64.15 -19.62 66.45
C GLN A 607 64.90 -18.50 65.74
N ASN A 608 65.95 -17.97 66.36
CA ASN A 608 66.82 -16.96 65.78
C ASN A 608 68.05 -17.66 65.19
N TYR A 609 68.46 -17.29 63.98
CA TYR A 609 69.61 -17.92 63.30
C TYR A 609 70.61 -16.85 62.88
N TRP A 610 71.50 -16.44 63.80
CA TRP A 610 72.87 -16.05 63.48
C TRP A 610 73.74 -15.94 64.74
N GLY A 611 74.99 -16.41 64.62
CA GLY A 611 75.93 -16.52 65.73
C GLY A 611 76.28 -15.17 66.34
N GLY A 612 76.13 -15.08 67.66
CA GLY A 612 76.61 -13.97 68.48
C GLY A 612 75.48 -13.25 69.20
N THR A 613 75.23 -13.66 70.45
CA THR A 613 74.41 -13.03 71.50
C THR A 613 72.91 -13.34 71.47
N ASP A 614 72.51 -14.29 72.32
CA ASP A 614 71.13 -14.65 72.60
C ASP A 614 70.39 -13.51 73.32
N GLN A 615 69.23 -13.09 72.81
CA GLN A 615 68.27 -12.27 73.55
C GLN A 615 67.09 -13.15 74.01
N TYR A 616 66.99 -13.38 75.31
CA TYR A 616 65.86 -14.06 75.94
C TYR A 616 64.82 -13.03 76.42
N VAL A 617 63.55 -13.22 76.04
CA VAL A 617 62.40 -12.53 76.67
C VAL A 617 61.72 -13.52 77.61
N SER A 618 61.79 -13.25 78.91
CA SER A 618 61.08 -13.99 79.95
C SER A 618 59.75 -13.29 80.31
N TYR A 619 58.66 -14.05 80.37
CA TYR A 619 57.44 -13.65 81.07
C TYR A 619 57.22 -14.59 82.25
N SER A 620 57.06 -14.04 83.46
CA SER A 620 56.54 -14.77 84.61
C SER A 620 55.01 -14.63 84.65
N PRO A 621 54.26 -15.69 85.00
CA PRO A 621 52.92 -15.52 85.50
C PRO A 621 53.03 -14.94 86.93
N PHE A 622 52.15 -13.99 87.25
CA PHE A 622 51.98 -13.31 88.56
C PHE A 622 52.81 -12.04 88.85
N GLY A 623 52.26 -10.91 88.40
CA GLY A 623 51.79 -9.91 89.37
C GLY A 623 52.72 -8.80 89.87
N LYS A 624 54.03 -8.75 89.56
CA LYS A 624 54.84 -7.53 89.79
C LYS A 624 55.81 -7.23 88.64
N ARG A 625 55.74 -5.99 88.15
CA ARG A 625 56.60 -5.41 87.09
C ARG A 625 58.07 -5.42 87.52
N ARG A 626 58.90 -6.13 86.75
CA ARG A 626 60.27 -5.73 86.30
C ARG A 626 60.88 -6.89 85.49
N GLY A 627 60.74 -6.84 84.17
CA GLY A 627 61.64 -7.59 83.28
C GLY A 627 62.94 -6.79 83.18
N GLN A 628 64.08 -7.39 83.52
CA GLN A 628 65.39 -6.80 83.31
C GLN A 628 66.01 -7.39 82.05
N PHE A 629 66.59 -6.52 81.22
CA PHE A 629 67.42 -6.93 80.09
C PHE A 629 68.82 -7.27 80.61
N GLY A 630 69.31 -8.46 80.25
CA GLY A 630 70.66 -8.88 80.57
C GLY A 630 71.28 -9.70 79.45
N ILE A 631 72.60 -9.65 79.37
CA ILE A 631 73.43 -10.37 78.41
C ILE A 631 74.17 -11.46 79.20
N TYR A 632 74.20 -12.68 78.68
CA TYR A 632 75.04 -13.74 79.21
C TYR A 632 76.44 -13.59 78.59
N ASP A 633 77.43 -13.36 79.44
CA ASP A 633 78.84 -13.30 79.05
C ASP A 633 79.66 -14.15 80.04
N ASP A 634 80.61 -14.91 79.52
CA ASP A 634 81.52 -15.80 80.26
C ASP A 634 80.85 -16.66 81.37
N GLY A 635 79.70 -17.25 81.05
CA GLY A 635 78.97 -18.14 81.96
C GLY A 635 78.15 -17.45 83.07
N SER A 636 78.07 -16.12 83.08
CA SER A 636 77.35 -15.33 84.09
C SER A 636 76.31 -14.40 83.47
N PHE A 637 75.13 -14.29 84.10
CA PHE A 637 74.06 -13.38 83.64
C PHE A 637 74.30 -11.95 84.13
N HIS A 638 74.56 -11.02 83.21
CA HIS A 638 74.77 -9.61 83.53
C HIS A 638 73.54 -8.79 83.15
N THR A 639 72.88 -8.16 84.14
CA THR A 639 71.80 -7.20 83.87
C THR A 639 72.36 -5.79 83.79
N GLY A 640 72.03 -5.07 82.72
CA GLY A 640 72.42 -3.67 82.57
C GLY A 640 71.63 -2.80 83.55
N ARG A 641 72.34 -1.97 84.33
CA ARG A 641 71.77 -0.76 84.94
C ARG A 641 72.09 0.44 84.07
#